data_AF-A0A3C1ET09-F1
#
_entry.id   AF-A0A3C1ET09-F1
#
_cell.length_a   1.000
_cell.length_b   1.000
_cell.length_c   1.000
_cell.angle_alpha   90.00
_cell.angle_beta   90.00
_cell.angle_gamma   90.00
#
_symmetry.space_group_name_H-M   'P 1'
#
loop_
_entity.id
_entity.type
_entity.pdbx_description
1 polymer ?
#
loop_
_entity_poly.entity_id
_entity_poly.type
_entity_poly.pdbx_seq_one_letter_code
_entity_poly.pdbx_strand_id
1 'polypeptide(L)'
;MNDETLSAPALIRVRLTRADLEPLFGPLRQDRAWHRLQERVSKFNQSGKTLGVRLCADRGNAEILLIARNHSNLEKFSRRMQSARGHIQRAMAAAVASRLAEPDGPGDFAAFRQRQKEEALACASNPLQAFHQIRPLMESIFLEPPFRLDQAALPGKTAVEAIARNAGDSKGRSLMILGPSGIGKSRLLARSFAGCAPDSLVPVFLPAARIGLGQRLIDWDSLPGATPGLAAKLEALANDGKFILFLDGLDENPGLLDSNNPAVPAFWALAARNRCIITCRTKYYQQHFLSSPADRIFKGSLREMHLLEWSPAHIQRLYSRIAASSAAQGLRAVEHLARLSPQALAEKMGALRPTGLSAWAYALFFASHPGGKFPANEYEILDYLADLLVRWERGRNPGFPAPDIGLGLLSRLCWHAYQKGDCGQSLKAATSDVLKILRQDYPFLCERQDVLFAALSRMPLLAYDGISNAFEFDSGFGYFLAAKHWIGLAVRGEAEAFRLACQTPLTREISDSIFQGLDVLDRAGKASFHETAMRSFAAARQAFQKDPRTEHVTSMQNALQPMARVDPAGARDFLRDIVLKPRKLPELVILSCARALAYMDDESALAAYLKRLQTNARARETNRGFYLYWLKDGRPTRQGPDWLIGLQAAGWNRTCHWLVQELGCRKSAALRAIHLRAFCDLAETFGPPQARPEDLSRVKDYLERELQNARPLLRRELARFKRVIRATQPARKPVS
;
A
#
# COMPACT_ATOMS: atom_id res chain seq x y z
N MET A 1 -28.43 35.78 -15.75
CA MET A 1 -27.90 36.82 -16.65
C MET A 1 -26.87 37.60 -15.85
N ASN A 2 -25.55 37.57 -16.10
CA ASN A 2 -24.76 37.03 -17.19
C ASN A 2 -23.59 36.21 -16.61
N ASP A 3 -23.45 34.97 -17.08
CA ASP A 3 -22.19 34.25 -17.13
C ASP A 3 -21.35 34.87 -18.24
N GLU A 4 -20.18 35.43 -17.94
CA GLU A 4 -19.05 35.55 -18.88
C GLU A 4 -17.85 36.21 -18.18
N THR A 5 -17.07 35.43 -17.42
CA THR A 5 -15.65 35.72 -17.24
C THR A 5 -14.84 34.81 -18.16
N LEU A 6 -14.76 35.29 -19.41
CA LEU A 6 -13.80 35.00 -20.48
C LEU A 6 -12.64 34.05 -20.11
N SER A 7 -12.77 32.78 -20.50
CA SER A 7 -11.61 31.93 -20.79
C SER A 7 -10.81 32.58 -21.92
N ALA A 8 -9.52 32.81 -21.72
CA ALA A 8 -8.64 33.19 -22.82
C ALA A 8 -8.79 32.20 -24.00
N PRO A 9 -8.93 32.67 -25.26
CA PRO A 9 -9.17 31.78 -26.39
C PRO A 9 -8.05 30.74 -26.48
N ALA A 10 -8.43 29.46 -26.59
CA ALA A 10 -7.50 28.36 -26.73
C ALA A 10 -6.61 28.60 -27.95
N LEU A 11 -5.32 28.85 -27.73
CA LEU A 11 -4.36 29.06 -28.80
C LEU A 11 -4.08 27.73 -29.51
N ILE A 12 -4.19 27.73 -30.84
CA ILE A 12 -3.80 26.60 -31.68
C ILE A 12 -2.28 26.53 -31.71
N ARG A 13 -1.72 25.35 -31.47
CA ARG A 13 -0.28 25.10 -31.45
C ARG A 13 0.06 24.00 -32.46
N VAL A 14 0.80 24.34 -33.50
CA VAL A 14 1.32 23.39 -34.50
C VAL A 14 2.80 23.17 -34.25
N ARG A 15 3.20 21.91 -34.06
CA ARG A 15 4.59 21.52 -33.80
C ARG A 15 5.19 20.97 -35.09
N LEU A 16 6.27 21.58 -35.55
CA LEU A 16 7.11 21.06 -36.64
C LEU A 16 8.33 20.38 -36.01
N THR A 17 8.39 19.07 -36.21
CA THR A 17 9.46 18.21 -35.70
C THR A 17 10.69 18.23 -36.61
N ARG A 18 11.79 17.64 -36.16
CA ARG A 18 13.02 17.53 -36.95
C ARG A 18 12.81 16.89 -38.33
N ALA A 19 11.94 15.88 -38.43
CA ALA A 19 11.62 15.22 -39.70
C ALA A 19 10.86 16.15 -40.67
N ASP A 20 9.95 16.99 -40.14
CA ASP A 20 9.21 17.98 -40.95
C ASP A 20 10.12 19.08 -41.48
N LEU A 21 11.21 19.34 -40.76
CA LEU A 21 12.20 20.38 -41.08
C LEU A 21 13.40 19.83 -41.87
N GLU A 22 13.51 18.53 -42.04
CA GLU A 22 14.61 17.89 -42.78
C GLU A 22 14.67 18.32 -44.26
N PRO A 23 13.55 18.46 -45.00
CA PRO A 23 13.54 19.00 -46.36
C PRO A 23 14.03 20.45 -46.45
N LEU A 24 13.99 21.21 -45.35
CA LEU A 24 14.47 22.59 -45.31
C LEU A 24 16.00 22.69 -45.17
N PHE A 25 16.66 21.66 -44.64
CA PHE A 25 18.06 21.74 -44.18
C PHE A 25 18.94 20.54 -44.56
N GLY A 26 18.42 19.55 -45.30
CA GLY A 26 19.09 18.31 -45.67
C GLY A 26 20.58 18.39 -46.09
N PRO A 27 21.08 19.43 -46.78
CA PRO A 27 22.49 19.50 -47.17
C PRO A 27 23.45 20.12 -46.13
N LEU A 28 22.97 20.63 -44.98
CA LEU A 28 23.79 21.41 -44.05
C LEU A 28 24.15 20.62 -42.77
N ARG A 29 25.45 20.49 -42.46
CA ARG A 29 25.95 19.82 -41.24
C ARG A 29 25.28 20.36 -39.96
N GLN A 30 24.97 19.44 -39.03
CA GLN A 30 23.87 19.55 -38.05
C GLN A 30 23.89 20.77 -37.10
N ASP A 31 25.05 21.28 -36.67
CA ASP A 31 25.07 22.35 -35.64
C ASP A 31 25.11 23.78 -36.21
N ARG A 32 25.81 24.02 -37.33
CA ARG A 32 25.81 25.34 -38.00
C ARG A 32 24.48 25.66 -38.69
N ALA A 33 23.69 24.64 -39.03
CA ALA A 33 22.37 24.78 -39.65
C ALA A 33 21.33 25.37 -38.67
N TRP A 34 21.37 25.00 -37.39
CA TRP A 34 20.40 25.43 -36.37
C TRP A 34 20.56 26.91 -35.96
N HIS A 35 21.78 27.45 -35.95
CA HIS A 35 21.99 28.89 -35.71
C HIS A 35 21.41 29.75 -36.85
N ARG A 36 21.60 29.33 -38.11
CA ARG A 36 20.98 30.00 -39.28
C ARG A 36 19.46 29.85 -39.30
N LEU A 37 18.94 28.75 -38.74
CA LEU A 37 17.50 28.53 -38.56
C LEU A 37 16.89 29.56 -37.61
N GLN A 38 17.55 29.91 -36.52
CA GLN A 38 17.03 30.94 -35.60
C GLN A 38 17.00 32.34 -36.20
N GLU A 39 18.04 32.74 -36.93
CA GLU A 39 18.04 34.04 -37.63
C GLU A 39 16.89 34.12 -38.66
N ARG A 40 16.62 33.01 -39.36
CA ARG A 40 15.54 32.94 -40.35
C ARG A 40 14.15 32.79 -39.71
N VAL A 41 14.01 32.05 -38.62
CA VAL A 41 12.78 31.96 -37.81
C VAL A 41 12.44 33.32 -37.22
N SER A 42 13.42 34.12 -36.81
CA SER A 42 13.18 35.50 -36.38
C SER A 42 12.55 36.35 -37.50
N LYS A 43 13.04 36.22 -38.74
CA LYS A 43 12.45 36.86 -39.93
C LYS A 43 11.03 36.33 -40.23
N PHE A 44 10.80 35.02 -40.08
CA PHE A 44 9.47 34.42 -40.25
C PHE A 44 8.50 34.80 -39.13
N ASN A 45 8.99 35.01 -37.91
CA ASN A 45 8.20 35.46 -36.77
C ASN A 45 7.72 36.91 -36.94
N GLN A 46 8.49 37.77 -37.62
CA GLN A 46 8.02 39.11 -37.99
C GLN A 46 6.83 39.05 -38.95
N SER A 47 6.94 38.25 -40.03
CA SER A 47 5.83 38.02 -40.97
C SER A 47 4.64 37.32 -40.30
N GLY A 48 4.89 36.35 -39.43
CA GLY A 48 3.88 35.61 -38.67
C GLY A 48 3.09 36.51 -37.72
N LYS A 49 3.77 37.42 -37.00
CA LYS A 49 3.12 38.36 -36.08
C LYS A 49 2.07 39.23 -36.77
N THR A 50 2.33 39.69 -38.00
CA THR A 50 1.35 40.46 -38.80
C THR A 50 0.10 39.65 -39.18
N LEU A 51 0.19 38.32 -39.12
CA LEU A 51 -0.89 37.38 -39.40
C LEU A 51 -1.45 36.72 -38.14
N GLY A 52 -1.05 37.17 -36.95
CA GLY A 52 -1.49 36.59 -35.67
C GLY A 52 -0.94 35.18 -35.41
N VAL A 53 0.23 34.86 -35.95
CA VAL A 53 0.98 33.60 -35.76
C VAL A 53 2.33 33.89 -35.11
N ARG A 54 2.60 33.31 -33.94
CA ARG A 54 3.89 33.41 -33.26
C ARG A 54 4.70 32.14 -33.48
N LEU A 55 5.97 32.29 -33.87
CA LEU A 55 6.90 31.18 -34.01
C LEU A 55 7.86 31.14 -32.82
N CYS A 56 8.01 29.96 -32.22
CA CYS A 56 8.95 29.68 -31.14
C CYS A 56 9.83 28.50 -31.55
N ALA A 57 11.14 28.65 -31.56
CA ALA A 57 12.06 27.55 -31.80
C ALA A 57 12.52 26.94 -30.47
N ASP A 58 12.39 25.63 -30.30
CA ASP A 58 12.95 24.87 -29.18
C ASP A 58 14.28 24.23 -29.61
N ARG A 59 15.38 24.74 -29.04
CA ARG A 59 16.73 24.25 -29.33
C ARG A 59 16.99 22.85 -28.76
N GLY A 60 16.39 22.49 -27.63
CA GLY A 60 16.67 21.22 -26.95
C GLY A 60 16.12 20.03 -27.71
N ASN A 61 14.97 20.22 -28.36
CA ASN A 61 14.27 19.18 -29.12
C ASN A 61 14.41 19.32 -30.64
N ALA A 62 15.03 20.41 -31.13
CA ALA A 62 15.19 20.72 -32.54
C ALA A 62 13.84 20.91 -33.28
N GLU A 63 12.98 21.79 -32.75
CA GLU A 63 11.59 21.95 -33.21
C GLU A 63 11.14 23.40 -33.35
N ILE A 64 10.09 23.61 -34.15
CA ILE A 64 9.44 24.91 -34.29
C ILE A 64 7.97 24.78 -33.92
N LEU A 65 7.54 25.59 -32.96
CA LEU A 65 6.15 25.72 -32.54
C LEU A 65 5.52 26.96 -33.16
N LEU A 66 4.43 26.79 -33.91
CA LEU A 66 3.59 27.87 -34.42
C LEU A 66 2.37 28.00 -33.52
N ILE A 67 2.12 29.21 -33.03
CA ILE A 67 1.02 29.51 -32.12
C ILE A 67 0.11 30.53 -32.78
N ALA A 68 -1.16 30.20 -32.98
CA ALA A 68 -2.14 31.08 -33.59
C ALA A 68 -3.44 31.12 -32.80
N ARG A 69 -4.24 32.17 -33.00
CA ARG A 69 -5.55 32.30 -32.35
C ARG A 69 -6.63 31.42 -33.00
N ASN A 70 -6.47 31.07 -34.27
CA ASN A 70 -7.39 30.21 -35.02
C ASN A 70 -6.69 29.63 -36.26
N HIS A 71 -7.35 28.67 -36.93
CA HIS A 71 -6.85 27.99 -38.13
C HIS A 71 -6.66 28.93 -39.31
N SER A 72 -7.57 29.90 -39.49
CA SER A 72 -7.50 30.90 -40.57
C SER A 72 -6.17 31.68 -40.55
N ASN A 73 -5.64 32.00 -39.36
CA ASN A 73 -4.34 32.66 -39.24
C ASN A 73 -3.18 31.77 -39.71
N LEU A 74 -3.24 30.45 -39.45
CA LEU A 74 -2.22 29.49 -39.91
C LEU A 74 -2.31 29.23 -41.41
N GLU A 75 -3.51 29.18 -41.98
CA GLU A 75 -3.70 29.08 -43.43
C GLU A 75 -3.21 30.33 -44.15
N LYS A 76 -3.54 31.52 -43.65
CA LYS A 76 -3.04 32.79 -44.20
C LYS A 76 -1.51 32.85 -44.14
N PHE A 77 -0.93 32.36 -43.03
CA PHE A 77 0.51 32.24 -42.88
C PHE A 77 1.11 31.26 -43.90
N SER A 78 0.54 30.07 -44.07
CA SER A 78 0.96 29.08 -45.04
C SER A 78 0.90 29.62 -46.48
N ARG A 79 -0.23 30.22 -46.90
CA ARG A 79 -0.40 30.80 -48.24
C ARG A 79 0.60 31.93 -48.50
N ARG A 80 0.84 32.82 -47.53
CA ARG A 80 1.82 33.92 -47.66
C ARG A 80 3.25 33.41 -47.78
N MET A 81 3.57 32.33 -47.09
CA MET A 81 4.88 31.67 -47.18
C MET A 81 5.04 30.94 -48.52
N GLN A 82 3.96 30.35 -49.05
CA GLN A 82 3.94 29.71 -50.36
C GLN A 82 4.13 30.71 -51.52
N SER A 83 3.58 31.93 -51.40
CA SER A 83 3.72 32.99 -52.40
C SER A 83 5.08 33.71 -52.39
N ALA A 84 5.96 33.44 -51.41
CA ALA A 84 7.27 34.06 -51.32
C ALA A 84 8.30 33.38 -52.26
N ARG A 85 9.16 34.17 -52.93
CA ARG A 85 10.11 33.69 -53.97
C ARG A 85 11.22 32.73 -53.49
N GLY A 86 11.26 32.31 -52.22
CA GLY A 86 12.33 31.47 -51.67
C GLY A 86 11.94 30.00 -51.42
N HIS A 87 12.87 29.07 -51.68
CA HIS A 87 12.67 27.62 -51.49
C HIS A 87 12.30 27.25 -50.04
N ILE A 88 12.88 27.95 -49.06
CA ILE A 88 12.67 27.68 -47.63
C ILE A 88 11.28 28.12 -47.17
N GLN A 89 10.77 29.23 -47.71
CA GLN A 89 9.41 29.69 -47.42
C GLN A 89 8.38 28.71 -47.98
N ARG A 90 8.61 28.18 -49.19
CA ARG A 90 7.76 27.17 -49.81
C ARG A 90 7.79 25.83 -49.06
N ALA A 91 8.96 25.39 -48.61
CA ALA A 91 9.07 24.17 -47.81
C ALA A 91 8.49 24.34 -46.39
N MET A 92 8.57 25.53 -45.78
CA MET A 92 7.90 25.84 -44.51
C MET A 92 6.37 25.85 -44.69
N ALA A 93 5.88 26.41 -45.80
CA ALA A 93 4.46 26.37 -46.15
C ALA A 93 3.98 24.92 -46.36
N ALA A 94 4.76 24.09 -47.05
CA ALA A 94 4.46 22.67 -47.24
C ALA A 94 4.43 21.89 -45.91
N ALA A 95 5.39 22.12 -45.02
CA ALA A 95 5.41 21.49 -43.70
C ALA A 95 4.20 21.90 -42.84
N VAL A 96 3.83 23.19 -42.86
CA VAL A 96 2.63 23.69 -42.16
C VAL A 96 1.36 23.15 -42.80
N ALA A 97 1.25 23.14 -44.13
CA ALA A 97 0.09 22.61 -44.84
C ALA A 97 -0.09 21.10 -44.63
N SER A 98 1.00 20.33 -44.62
CA SER A 98 0.99 18.88 -44.31
C SER A 98 0.42 18.63 -42.91
N ARG A 99 0.89 19.38 -41.91
CA ARG A 99 0.37 19.29 -40.52
C ARG A 99 -1.05 19.82 -40.34
N LEU A 100 -1.53 20.66 -41.24
CA LEU A 100 -2.92 21.12 -41.27
C LEU A 100 -3.84 20.15 -42.05
N ALA A 101 -3.29 19.37 -42.99
CA ALA A 101 -4.00 18.44 -43.86
C ALA A 101 -4.00 16.98 -43.35
N GLU A 102 -3.14 16.63 -42.38
CA GLU A 102 -3.25 15.38 -41.63
C GLU A 102 -4.69 15.25 -41.08
N PRO A 103 -5.35 14.07 -41.17
CA PRO A 103 -6.67 13.84 -40.56
C PRO A 103 -6.67 14.05 -39.04
N ASP A 104 -5.47 14.03 -38.45
CA ASP A 104 -5.14 14.33 -37.05
C ASP A 104 -4.61 15.78 -36.85
N GLY A 105 -4.80 16.66 -37.83
CA GLY A 105 -4.58 18.10 -37.72
C GLY A 105 -5.55 18.77 -36.75
N PRO A 106 -5.27 20.00 -36.26
CA PRO A 106 -5.86 20.58 -35.05
C PRO A 106 -7.34 21.00 -35.18
N GLY A 107 -8.08 20.43 -36.12
CA GLY A 107 -9.49 20.67 -36.37
C GLY A 107 -10.42 19.95 -35.40
N ASP A 108 -9.96 18.94 -34.65
CA ASP A 108 -10.90 18.24 -33.78
C ASP A 108 -10.27 17.70 -32.51
N PHE A 109 -9.65 18.58 -31.71
CA PHE A 109 -9.37 18.23 -30.31
C PHE A 109 -10.68 17.93 -29.54
N ALA A 110 -11.82 18.45 -30.03
CA ALA A 110 -13.16 18.11 -29.57
C ALA A 110 -13.54 16.69 -30.00
N ALA A 111 -13.43 16.29 -31.28
CA ALA A 111 -13.71 14.91 -31.70
C ALA A 111 -12.63 13.89 -31.32
N PHE A 112 -11.40 14.30 -31.01
CA PHE A 112 -10.40 13.46 -30.38
C PHE A 112 -10.73 13.28 -28.89
N ARG A 113 -11.19 14.32 -28.18
CA ARG A 113 -11.77 14.15 -26.84
C ARG A 113 -13.12 13.43 -26.88
N GLN A 114 -13.86 13.51 -27.97
CA GLN A 114 -15.13 12.82 -28.19
C GLN A 114 -14.86 11.36 -28.51
N ARG A 115 -13.91 11.03 -29.39
CA ARG A 115 -13.43 9.66 -29.65
C ARG A 115 -12.68 9.09 -28.47
N GLN A 116 -11.90 9.87 -27.71
CA GLN A 116 -11.41 9.40 -26.42
C GLN A 116 -12.56 9.28 -25.42
N LYS A 117 -13.60 10.12 -25.45
CA LYS A 117 -14.79 9.89 -24.62
C LYS A 117 -15.53 8.65 -25.07
N GLU A 118 -15.69 8.39 -26.36
CA GLU A 118 -16.50 7.35 -26.98
C GLU A 118 -15.77 6.01 -27.01
N GLU A 119 -14.47 5.98 -27.29
CA GLU A 119 -13.57 4.82 -27.16
C GLU A 119 -13.24 4.55 -25.70
N ALA A 120 -13.08 5.58 -24.86
CA ALA A 120 -12.96 5.34 -23.43
C ALA A 120 -14.34 5.11 -22.79
N LEU A 121 -15.47 5.42 -23.43
CA LEU A 121 -16.83 4.92 -23.09
C LEU A 121 -17.01 3.47 -23.60
N ALA A 122 -16.41 3.11 -24.73
CA ALA A 122 -16.42 1.76 -25.28
C ALA A 122 -15.50 0.82 -24.49
N CYS A 123 -14.30 1.27 -24.09
CA CYS A 123 -13.45 0.62 -23.09
C CYS A 123 -14.00 0.78 -21.66
N ALA A 124 -14.77 1.84 -21.35
CA ALA A 124 -15.46 1.98 -20.05
C ALA A 124 -16.54 0.92 -19.86
N SER A 125 -16.99 0.28 -20.93
CA SER A 125 -18.12 -0.64 -20.82
C SER A 125 -17.75 -1.97 -20.15
N ASN A 126 -16.45 -2.29 -19.95
CA ASN A 126 -16.13 -3.49 -19.19
C ASN A 126 -14.76 -3.51 -18.46
N PRO A 127 -14.69 -3.08 -17.19
CA PRO A 127 -13.59 -3.36 -16.27
C PRO A 127 -13.08 -4.82 -16.29
N LEU A 128 -13.97 -5.79 -16.57
CA LEU A 128 -13.59 -7.20 -16.71
C LEU A 128 -12.77 -7.45 -17.98
N GLN A 129 -12.97 -6.70 -19.07
CA GLN A 129 -12.19 -6.86 -20.29
C GLN A 129 -10.72 -6.50 -20.07
N ALA A 130 -10.44 -5.38 -19.40
CA ALA A 130 -9.09 -4.99 -19.01
C ALA A 130 -8.45 -6.06 -18.09
N PHE A 131 -9.23 -6.59 -17.13
CA PHE A 131 -8.78 -7.70 -16.29
C PHE A 131 -8.47 -8.96 -17.10
N HIS A 132 -9.31 -9.35 -18.05
CA HIS A 132 -9.09 -10.52 -18.91
C HIS A 132 -7.86 -10.37 -19.81
N GLN A 133 -7.51 -9.16 -20.24
CA GLN A 133 -6.30 -8.90 -21.01
C GLN A 133 -5.03 -8.88 -20.15
N ILE A 134 -5.10 -8.30 -18.94
CA ILE A 134 -3.94 -8.19 -18.04
C ILE A 134 -3.66 -9.48 -17.27
N ARG A 135 -4.68 -10.26 -16.90
CA ARG A 135 -4.51 -11.46 -16.06
C ARG A 135 -3.52 -12.48 -16.65
N PRO A 136 -3.56 -12.87 -17.94
CA PRO A 136 -2.57 -13.79 -18.51
C PRO A 136 -1.15 -13.24 -18.44
N LEU A 137 -0.99 -11.91 -18.47
CA LEU A 137 0.28 -11.22 -18.32
C LEU A 137 0.80 -11.30 -16.89
N MET A 138 -0.09 -11.28 -15.92
CA MET A 138 0.28 -11.54 -14.53
C MET A 138 0.95 -12.91 -14.44
N GLU A 139 0.40 -13.96 -15.05
CA GLU A 139 0.95 -15.32 -14.96
C GLU A 139 2.29 -15.48 -15.71
N SER A 140 2.43 -14.81 -16.86
CA SER A 140 3.60 -14.93 -17.75
C SER A 140 4.76 -13.97 -17.42
N ILE A 141 4.48 -12.75 -16.97
CA ILE A 141 5.51 -11.75 -16.67
C ILE A 141 5.99 -11.92 -15.22
N PHE A 142 7.21 -12.43 -15.09
CA PHE A 142 7.93 -12.45 -13.82
C PHE A 142 9.02 -11.38 -13.81
N LEU A 143 8.97 -10.51 -12.81
CA LEU A 143 10.04 -9.59 -12.46
C LEU A 143 10.47 -9.91 -11.03
N GLU A 144 11.77 -10.17 -10.89
CA GLU A 144 12.32 -10.50 -9.58
C GLU A 144 12.23 -9.32 -8.63
N PRO A 145 11.76 -9.54 -7.39
CA PRO A 145 11.80 -8.51 -6.37
C PRO A 145 13.26 -8.20 -6.01
N PRO A 146 13.61 -6.92 -5.78
CA PRO A 146 14.92 -6.57 -5.26
C PRO A 146 15.11 -7.22 -3.87
N PHE A 147 16.35 -7.62 -3.52
CA PHE A 147 16.60 -8.36 -2.27
C PHE A 147 17.95 -8.03 -1.62
N ARG A 148 18.09 -8.45 -0.35
CA ARG A 148 19.36 -8.53 0.42
C ARG A 148 19.46 -9.90 1.08
N LEU A 149 20.67 -10.42 1.24
CA LEU A 149 20.92 -11.69 1.93
C LEU A 149 21.85 -11.46 3.13
N ASP A 150 21.44 -11.87 4.33
CA ASP A 150 22.15 -11.66 5.60
C ASP A 150 22.68 -10.22 5.76
N GLN A 151 21.85 -9.24 5.39
CA GLN A 151 22.16 -7.81 5.42
C GLN A 151 23.25 -7.33 4.44
N ALA A 152 23.86 -8.22 3.64
CA ALA A 152 24.75 -7.86 2.56
C ALA A 152 23.97 -7.67 1.25
N ALA A 153 24.33 -6.61 0.50
CA ALA A 153 23.94 -6.51 -0.90
C ALA A 153 24.77 -7.51 -1.70
N LEU A 154 24.14 -8.27 -2.60
CA LEU A 154 24.82 -9.15 -3.54
C LEU A 154 24.76 -8.53 -4.94
N PRO A 155 25.76 -7.74 -5.34
CA PRO A 155 25.78 -7.17 -6.68
C PRO A 155 25.85 -8.27 -7.74
N GLY A 156 25.02 -8.15 -8.78
CA GLY A 156 25.10 -8.97 -9.99
C GLY A 156 24.51 -10.39 -9.91
N LYS A 157 23.79 -10.76 -8.84
CA LYS A 157 23.10 -12.06 -8.72
C LYS A 157 21.60 -11.90 -8.65
N THR A 158 20.88 -12.81 -9.29
CA THR A 158 19.41 -12.89 -9.19
C THR A 158 18.98 -13.49 -7.85
N ALA A 159 17.74 -13.21 -7.41
CA ALA A 159 17.18 -13.81 -6.20
C ALA A 159 17.02 -15.32 -6.39
N VAL A 160 16.64 -15.75 -7.59
CA VAL A 160 16.52 -17.16 -7.95
C VAL A 160 17.87 -17.87 -7.88
N GLU A 161 18.95 -17.28 -8.42
CA GLU A 161 20.31 -17.83 -8.30
C GLU A 161 20.78 -17.90 -6.83
N ALA A 162 20.47 -16.87 -6.03
CA ALA A 162 20.81 -16.86 -4.63
C ALA A 162 20.08 -17.98 -3.86
N ILE A 163 18.81 -18.24 -4.19
CA ILE A 163 18.04 -19.37 -3.63
C ILE A 163 18.63 -20.70 -4.10
N ALA A 164 18.86 -20.87 -5.41
CA ALA A 164 19.41 -22.10 -5.98
C ALA A 164 20.80 -22.44 -5.41
N ARG A 165 21.66 -21.43 -5.19
CA ARG A 165 22.97 -21.62 -4.55
C ARG A 165 22.83 -22.04 -3.09
N ASN A 166 21.91 -21.45 -2.32
CA ASN A 166 21.66 -21.90 -0.94
C ASN A 166 21.08 -23.32 -0.94
N ALA A 167 20.20 -23.63 -1.89
CA ALA A 167 19.64 -24.95 -2.10
C ALA A 167 20.70 -26.00 -2.48
N GLY A 168 21.79 -25.61 -3.15
CA GLY A 168 22.87 -26.49 -3.60
C GLY A 168 24.08 -26.59 -2.67
N ASP A 169 24.22 -25.72 -1.66
CA ASP A 169 25.34 -25.73 -0.72
C ASP A 169 25.34 -27.01 0.13
N SER A 170 26.43 -27.77 0.08
CA SER A 170 26.63 -29.01 0.84
C SER A 170 26.66 -28.79 2.37
N LYS A 171 26.79 -27.54 2.82
CA LYS A 171 26.75 -27.15 4.25
C LYS A 171 25.33 -26.95 4.83
N GLY A 172 24.26 -27.30 4.10
CA GLY A 172 22.93 -27.56 4.68
C GLY A 172 22.19 -26.35 5.28
N ARG A 173 22.42 -25.13 4.79
CA ARG A 173 21.75 -23.94 5.33
C ARG A 173 20.35 -23.77 4.76
N SER A 174 19.37 -23.69 5.66
CA SER A 174 17.99 -23.34 5.30
C SER A 174 17.85 -21.83 5.09
N LEU A 175 16.85 -21.41 4.33
CA LEU A 175 16.64 -20.01 3.96
C LEU A 175 15.25 -19.52 4.35
N MET A 176 15.19 -18.40 5.04
CA MET A 176 13.96 -17.65 5.32
C MET A 176 13.87 -16.43 4.40
N ILE A 177 12.84 -16.38 3.56
CA ILE A 177 12.53 -15.28 2.65
C ILE A 177 11.46 -14.37 3.30
N LEU A 178 11.89 -13.18 3.68
CA LEU A 178 11.10 -12.19 4.41
C LEU A 178 10.68 -11.04 3.49
N GLY A 179 9.44 -10.59 3.64
CA GLY A 179 8.98 -9.36 2.98
C GLY A 179 7.50 -9.05 3.25
N PRO A 180 7.04 -7.83 2.92
CA PRO A 180 5.64 -7.45 3.10
C PRO A 180 4.68 -8.29 2.23
N SER A 181 3.38 -8.21 2.50
CA SER A 181 2.37 -8.83 1.63
C SER A 181 2.46 -8.24 0.21
N GLY A 182 2.16 -9.04 -0.81
CA GLY A 182 2.16 -8.62 -2.21
C GLY A 182 3.54 -8.36 -2.84
N ILE A 183 4.66 -8.54 -2.10
CA ILE A 183 6.01 -8.21 -2.62
C ILE A 183 6.54 -9.19 -3.68
N GLY A 184 5.95 -10.38 -3.77
CA GLY A 184 6.35 -11.42 -4.73
C GLY A 184 7.01 -12.67 -4.13
N LYS A 185 6.91 -12.90 -2.80
CA LYS A 185 7.46 -14.09 -2.12
C LYS A 185 7.05 -15.42 -2.78
N SER A 186 5.74 -15.67 -2.92
CA SER A 186 5.19 -16.90 -3.51
C SER A 186 5.64 -17.11 -4.96
N ARG A 187 5.70 -16.03 -5.75
CA ARG A 187 6.18 -16.10 -7.15
C ARG A 187 7.66 -16.42 -7.24
N LEU A 188 8.46 -15.80 -6.38
CA LEU A 188 9.88 -16.10 -6.29
C LEU A 188 10.08 -17.56 -5.90
N LEU A 189 9.35 -18.04 -4.89
CA LEU A 189 9.42 -19.42 -4.43
C LEU A 189 9.00 -20.42 -5.53
N ALA A 190 7.88 -20.17 -6.21
CA ALA A 190 7.41 -21.01 -7.31
C ALA A 190 8.39 -21.05 -8.49
N ARG A 191 9.04 -19.92 -8.81
CA ARG A 191 10.08 -19.88 -9.85
C ARG A 191 11.36 -20.58 -9.44
N SER A 192 11.78 -20.44 -8.18
CA SER A 192 12.90 -21.20 -7.64
C SER A 192 12.64 -22.70 -7.60
N PHE A 193 11.41 -23.12 -7.27
CA PHE A 193 10.98 -24.51 -7.33
C PHE A 193 11.06 -25.06 -8.76
N ALA A 194 10.49 -24.35 -9.74
CA ALA A 194 10.53 -24.75 -11.14
C ALA A 194 11.95 -24.79 -11.74
N GLY A 195 12.87 -23.97 -11.22
CA GLY A 195 14.27 -23.93 -11.64
C GLY A 195 15.20 -24.85 -10.83
N CYS A 196 14.70 -25.56 -9.82
CA CYS A 196 15.52 -26.49 -9.04
C CYS A 196 15.61 -27.85 -9.73
N ALA A 197 16.79 -28.16 -10.25
CA ALA A 197 17.17 -29.49 -10.70
C ALA A 197 18.42 -29.97 -9.93
N PRO A 198 18.36 -30.20 -8.61
CA PRO A 198 19.44 -30.89 -7.93
C PRO A 198 19.41 -32.38 -8.29
N ASP A 199 20.52 -32.91 -8.81
CA ASP A 199 20.69 -34.33 -9.15
C ASP A 199 20.55 -35.29 -7.95
N SER A 200 20.46 -34.77 -6.72
CA SER A 200 20.48 -35.54 -5.46
C SER A 200 19.37 -35.21 -4.46
N LEU A 201 18.51 -34.21 -4.72
CA LEU A 201 17.42 -33.83 -3.81
C LEU A 201 16.08 -33.78 -4.53
N VAL A 202 15.03 -34.21 -3.85
CA VAL A 202 13.66 -34.13 -4.38
C VAL A 202 13.03 -32.81 -3.93
N PRO A 203 12.68 -31.89 -4.86
CA PRO A 203 12.01 -30.66 -4.48
C PRO A 203 10.54 -30.91 -4.17
N VAL A 204 10.06 -30.38 -3.04
CA VAL A 204 8.68 -30.49 -2.58
C VAL A 204 8.15 -29.10 -2.30
N PHE A 205 7.02 -28.73 -2.91
CA PHE A 205 6.35 -27.46 -2.66
C PHE A 205 5.12 -27.65 -1.78
N LEU A 206 5.08 -26.99 -0.61
CA LEU A 206 3.97 -27.05 0.34
C LEU A 206 3.48 -25.64 0.69
N PRO A 207 2.21 -25.30 0.42
CA PRO A 207 1.56 -24.15 1.03
C PRO A 207 1.33 -24.41 2.52
N ALA A 208 1.86 -23.55 3.40
CA ALA A 208 1.76 -23.73 4.85
C ALA A 208 0.30 -23.79 5.32
N ALA A 209 -0.59 -22.99 4.70
CA ALA A 209 -2.03 -22.97 4.97
C ALA A 209 -2.73 -24.34 4.82
N ARG A 210 -2.12 -25.29 4.09
CA ARG A 210 -2.68 -26.64 3.87
C ARG A 210 -2.08 -27.71 4.77
N ILE A 211 -1.13 -27.36 5.64
CA ILE A 211 -0.49 -28.34 6.51
C ILE A 211 -1.36 -28.56 7.76
N GLY A 212 -1.98 -29.74 7.84
CA GLY A 212 -2.58 -30.25 9.07
C GLY A 212 -1.56 -31.05 9.87
N LEU A 213 -1.41 -30.73 11.16
CA LEU A 213 -0.61 -31.54 12.10
C LEU A 213 -1.55 -32.44 12.90
N GLY A 214 -1.67 -33.70 12.48
CA GLY A 214 -2.57 -34.72 13.06
C GLY A 214 -1.80 -35.95 13.58
N GLN A 215 -2.33 -37.16 13.35
CA GLN A 215 -1.63 -38.42 13.70
C GLN A 215 -0.33 -38.65 12.90
N ARG A 216 -0.19 -37.99 11.74
CA ARG A 216 1.04 -37.93 10.95
C ARG A 216 1.64 -36.52 10.97
N LEU A 217 2.97 -36.43 10.83
CA LEU A 217 3.72 -35.16 10.86
C LEU A 217 3.44 -34.26 9.65
N ILE A 218 3.25 -34.87 8.48
CA ILE A 218 2.78 -34.22 7.25
C ILE A 218 1.77 -35.20 6.64
N ASP A 219 0.55 -34.72 6.37
CA ASP A 219 -0.44 -35.52 5.66
C ASP A 219 -0.11 -35.54 4.16
N TRP A 220 0.85 -36.38 3.78
CA TRP A 220 1.30 -36.54 2.39
C TRP A 220 0.18 -37.00 1.44
N ASP A 221 -0.83 -37.68 1.97
CA ASP A 221 -1.98 -38.17 1.19
C ASP A 221 -2.91 -37.02 0.75
N SER A 222 -2.86 -35.88 1.45
CA SER A 222 -3.64 -34.68 1.12
C SER A 222 -3.05 -33.85 -0.03
N LEU A 223 -1.85 -34.20 -0.53
CA LEU A 223 -1.23 -33.47 -1.63
C LEU A 223 -1.95 -33.74 -2.95
N PRO A 224 -2.20 -32.70 -3.78
CA PRO A 224 -2.82 -32.88 -5.08
C PRO A 224 -2.03 -33.87 -5.95
N GLY A 225 -2.66 -35.00 -6.31
CA GLY A 225 -2.03 -36.05 -7.12
C GLY A 225 -1.22 -37.08 -6.33
N ALA A 226 -1.22 -37.04 -4.99
CA ALA A 226 -0.58 -38.06 -4.18
C ALA A 226 -1.35 -39.39 -4.25
N THR A 227 -0.60 -40.46 -4.51
CA THR A 227 -1.07 -41.83 -4.28
C THR A 227 -0.44 -42.34 -2.98
N PRO A 228 -1.05 -43.32 -2.28
CA PRO A 228 -0.48 -43.87 -1.05
C PRO A 228 0.98 -44.35 -1.19
N GLY A 229 1.35 -44.85 -2.38
CA GLY A 229 2.72 -45.24 -2.70
C GLY A 229 3.70 -44.07 -2.89
N LEU A 230 3.22 -42.88 -3.28
CA LEU A 230 4.03 -41.66 -3.35
C LEU A 230 4.24 -41.06 -1.95
N ALA A 231 3.20 -41.07 -1.10
CA ALA A 231 3.27 -40.59 0.28
C ALA A 231 4.34 -41.32 1.10
N ALA A 232 4.36 -42.65 1.06
CA ALA A 232 5.37 -43.46 1.76
C ALA A 232 6.80 -43.20 1.24
N LYS A 233 6.95 -42.98 -0.08
CA LYS A 233 8.25 -42.62 -0.68
C LYS A 233 8.73 -41.24 -0.25
N LEU A 234 7.84 -40.25 -0.20
CA LEU A 234 8.16 -38.90 0.29
C LEU A 234 8.56 -38.93 1.77
N GLU A 235 7.87 -39.72 2.58
CA GLU A 235 8.22 -39.90 3.99
C GLU A 235 9.58 -40.60 4.18
N ALA A 236 9.91 -41.59 3.36
CA ALA A 236 11.23 -42.23 3.38
C ALA A 236 12.35 -41.25 2.97
N LEU A 237 12.16 -40.52 1.87
CA LEU A 237 13.11 -39.48 1.41
C LEU A 237 13.30 -38.37 2.44
N ALA A 238 12.22 -38.05 3.17
CA ALA A 238 12.22 -37.10 4.27
C ALA A 238 13.06 -37.54 5.45
N ASN A 239 12.95 -38.80 5.84
CA ASN A 239 13.76 -39.35 6.92
C ASN A 239 15.24 -39.44 6.54
N ASP A 240 15.55 -39.66 5.25
CA ASP A 240 16.91 -39.74 4.69
C ASP A 240 17.61 -38.38 4.47
N GLY A 241 16.92 -37.25 4.64
CA GLY A 241 17.49 -35.93 4.37
C GLY A 241 17.63 -35.60 2.87
N LYS A 242 16.87 -36.28 2.00
CA LYS A 242 16.98 -36.21 0.53
C LYS A 242 15.93 -35.31 -0.13
N PHE A 243 15.23 -34.46 0.61
CA PHE A 243 14.34 -33.45 0.00
C PHE A 243 14.82 -32.02 0.21
N ILE A 244 14.29 -31.14 -0.65
CA ILE A 244 14.28 -29.70 -0.41
C ILE A 244 12.84 -29.18 -0.35
N LEU A 245 12.46 -28.62 0.79
CA LEU A 245 11.10 -28.16 1.09
C LEU A 245 10.96 -26.67 0.79
N PHE A 246 10.08 -26.35 -0.14
CA PHE A 246 9.61 -25.01 -0.43
C PHE A 246 8.31 -24.78 0.34
N LEU A 247 8.40 -24.12 1.50
CA LEU A 247 7.27 -23.81 2.36
C LEU A 247 6.78 -22.38 2.08
N ASP A 248 5.62 -22.23 1.47
CA ASP A 248 5.05 -20.91 1.17
C ASP A 248 4.09 -20.44 2.27
N GLY A 249 4.27 -19.21 2.74
CA GLY A 249 3.33 -18.49 3.59
C GLY A 249 3.26 -19.02 5.02
N LEU A 250 4.39 -19.16 5.73
CA LEU A 250 4.38 -19.63 7.13
C LEU A 250 3.41 -18.83 8.02
N ASP A 251 3.26 -17.53 7.76
CA ASP A 251 2.32 -16.65 8.45
C ASP A 251 0.84 -17.00 8.25
N GLU A 252 0.51 -17.84 7.27
CA GLU A 252 -0.83 -18.34 6.96
C GLU A 252 -1.20 -19.59 7.76
N ASN A 253 -0.28 -20.16 8.55
CA ASN A 253 -0.57 -21.29 9.44
C ASN A 253 0.11 -21.14 10.82
N PRO A 254 -0.51 -20.40 11.75
CA PRO A 254 0.02 -20.22 13.10
C PRO A 254 0.17 -21.51 13.90
N GLY A 255 -0.59 -22.55 13.57
CA GLY A 255 -0.50 -23.86 14.21
C GLY A 255 0.88 -24.50 14.06
N LEU A 256 1.63 -24.16 12.99
CA LEU A 256 3.00 -24.62 12.79
C LEU A 256 3.99 -24.01 13.81
N LEU A 257 3.62 -23.02 14.61
CA LEU A 257 4.47 -22.44 15.64
C LEU A 257 3.93 -22.69 17.06
N ASP A 258 2.84 -23.44 17.21
CA ASP A 258 2.24 -23.74 18.51
C ASP A 258 3.14 -24.66 19.33
N SER A 259 3.73 -24.11 20.39
CA SER A 259 4.59 -24.87 21.31
C SER A 259 3.85 -25.95 22.09
N ASN A 260 2.53 -25.89 22.17
CA ASN A 260 1.72 -26.87 22.90
C ASN A 260 1.41 -28.11 22.06
N ASN A 261 1.61 -28.05 20.74
CA ASN A 261 1.41 -29.19 19.85
C ASN A 261 2.71 -30.01 19.72
N PRO A 262 2.74 -31.27 20.22
CA PRO A 262 3.95 -32.10 20.18
C PRO A 262 4.41 -32.48 18.76
N ALA A 263 3.52 -32.39 17.75
CA ALA A 263 3.88 -32.62 16.36
C ALA A 263 4.70 -31.47 15.75
N VAL A 264 4.60 -30.25 16.31
CA VAL A 264 5.29 -29.05 15.79
C VAL A 264 6.81 -29.17 15.87
N PRO A 265 7.43 -29.50 17.02
CA PRO A 265 8.88 -29.72 17.09
C PRO A 265 9.37 -30.81 16.14
N ALA A 266 8.61 -31.89 15.98
CA ALA A 266 8.98 -33.01 15.11
C ALA A 266 8.89 -32.63 13.62
N PHE A 267 7.88 -31.86 13.21
CA PHE A 267 7.81 -31.27 11.87
C PHE A 267 9.04 -30.41 11.57
N TRP A 268 9.41 -29.51 12.48
CA TRP A 268 10.57 -28.64 12.27
C TRP A 268 11.90 -29.37 12.34
N ALA A 269 12.01 -30.44 13.14
CA ALA A 269 13.18 -31.30 13.14
C ALA A 269 13.35 -32.04 11.80
N LEU A 270 12.24 -32.53 11.22
CA LEU A 270 12.23 -33.11 9.88
C LEU A 270 12.62 -32.07 8.82
N ALA A 271 12.05 -30.86 8.90
CA ALA A 271 12.35 -29.77 7.97
C ALA A 271 13.81 -29.31 8.07
N ALA A 272 14.40 -29.29 9.27
CA ALA A 272 15.79 -28.90 9.51
C ALA A 272 16.81 -29.99 9.16
N ARG A 273 16.42 -31.27 9.26
CA ARG A 273 17.20 -32.40 8.74
C ARG A 273 17.36 -32.30 7.21
N ASN A 274 16.33 -31.76 6.56
CA ASN A 274 16.31 -31.51 5.14
C ASN A 274 16.68 -30.05 4.84
N ARG A 275 16.73 -29.68 3.56
CA ARG A 275 16.88 -28.26 3.18
C ARG A 275 15.50 -27.63 3.14
N CYS A 276 15.33 -26.46 3.75
CA CYS A 276 14.07 -25.73 3.62
C CYS A 276 14.26 -24.28 3.15
N ILE A 277 13.33 -23.85 2.30
CA ILE A 277 13.18 -22.47 1.85
C ILE A 277 11.78 -22.06 2.26
N ILE A 278 11.71 -21.14 3.21
CA ILE A 278 10.46 -20.74 3.87
C ILE A 278 10.16 -19.30 3.46
N THR A 279 8.94 -19.00 3.03
CA THR A 279 8.49 -17.61 2.91
C THR A 279 7.67 -17.20 4.13
N CYS A 280 7.86 -15.98 4.60
CA CYS A 280 7.15 -15.45 5.75
C CYS A 280 7.03 -13.92 5.67
N ARG A 281 5.94 -13.35 6.18
CA ARG A 281 5.85 -11.90 6.40
C ARG A 281 6.88 -11.47 7.43
N THR A 282 7.65 -10.41 7.13
CA THR A 282 8.71 -9.90 8.03
C THR A 282 8.21 -9.63 9.44
N LYS A 283 7.01 -9.03 9.58
CA LYS A 283 6.39 -8.78 10.89
C LYS A 283 6.10 -10.07 11.65
N TYR A 284 5.51 -11.05 10.96
CA TYR A 284 5.13 -12.33 11.57
C TYR A 284 6.37 -13.08 12.06
N TYR A 285 7.42 -13.12 11.24
CA TYR A 285 8.72 -13.69 11.63
C TYR A 285 9.26 -13.05 12.93
N GLN A 286 9.29 -11.73 13.00
CA GLN A 286 9.79 -11.01 14.18
C GLN A 286 8.96 -11.23 15.44
N GLN A 287 7.64 -11.44 15.28
CA GLN A 287 6.70 -11.53 16.40
C GLN A 287 6.53 -12.96 16.92
N HIS A 288 6.48 -13.93 16.02
CA HIS A 288 6.03 -15.29 16.30
C HIS A 288 7.10 -16.34 16.05
N PHE A 289 7.96 -16.16 15.03
CA PHE A 289 9.00 -17.12 14.74
C PHE A 289 10.14 -17.03 15.73
N LEU A 290 10.68 -15.82 15.96
CA LEU A 290 11.72 -15.58 16.96
C LEU A 290 11.15 -15.91 18.34
N SER A 291 11.71 -16.91 19.04
CA SER A 291 11.21 -17.58 20.26
C SER A 291 10.34 -18.84 20.12
N SER A 292 9.96 -19.23 18.90
CA SER A 292 9.22 -20.47 18.64
C SER A 292 10.10 -21.73 18.77
N PRO A 293 9.50 -22.95 18.82
CA PRO A 293 10.26 -24.19 18.71
C PRO A 293 11.12 -24.26 17.44
N ALA A 294 10.63 -23.70 16.33
CA ALA A 294 11.36 -23.66 15.06
C ALA A 294 12.67 -22.86 15.18
N ASP A 295 12.63 -21.67 15.79
CA ASP A 295 13.82 -20.83 16.00
C ASP A 295 14.90 -21.55 16.83
N ARG A 296 14.50 -22.35 17.82
CA ARG A 296 15.44 -23.17 18.61
C ARG A 296 16.12 -24.24 17.76
N ILE A 297 15.36 -24.90 16.88
CA ILE A 297 15.86 -25.95 15.99
C ILE A 297 16.80 -25.39 14.92
N PHE A 298 16.48 -24.22 14.38
CA PHE A 298 17.23 -23.56 13.30
C PHE A 298 18.36 -22.63 13.78
N LYS A 299 18.66 -22.61 15.08
CA LYS A 299 19.57 -21.63 15.68
C LYS A 299 20.94 -21.65 15.01
N GLY A 300 21.24 -20.61 14.24
CA GLY A 300 22.51 -20.45 13.51
C GLY A 300 22.58 -21.13 12.13
N SER A 301 21.56 -21.89 11.71
CA SER A 301 21.51 -22.59 10.42
C SER A 301 20.55 -21.97 9.39
N LEU A 302 19.64 -21.10 9.84
CA LEU A 302 18.68 -20.39 8.99
C LEU A 302 19.23 -19.02 8.56
N ARG A 303 19.41 -18.82 7.25
CA ARG A 303 19.79 -17.53 6.65
C ARG A 303 18.58 -16.68 6.36
N GLU A 304 18.75 -15.38 6.28
CA GLU A 304 17.66 -14.45 6.00
C GLU A 304 17.86 -13.74 4.66
N MET A 305 16.89 -13.91 3.75
CA MET A 305 16.75 -13.11 2.54
C MET A 305 15.61 -12.10 2.74
N HIS A 306 15.92 -10.82 2.65
CA HIS A 306 14.93 -9.74 2.78
C HIS A 306 14.58 -9.20 1.40
N LEU A 307 13.32 -9.38 0.98
CA LEU A 307 12.78 -8.75 -0.22
C LEU A 307 12.47 -7.29 0.07
N LEU A 308 13.02 -6.41 -0.76
CA LEU A 308 12.89 -4.97 -0.67
C LEU A 308 11.68 -4.49 -1.47
N GLU A 309 11.15 -3.34 -1.06
CA GLU A 309 10.13 -2.63 -1.83
C GLU A 309 10.62 -2.31 -3.24
N TRP A 310 9.70 -2.33 -4.21
CA TRP A 310 10.04 -2.13 -5.61
C TRP A 310 10.42 -0.66 -5.83
N SER A 311 11.58 -0.43 -6.45
CA SER A 311 11.91 0.92 -6.88
C SER A 311 10.99 1.36 -8.03
N PRO A 312 10.78 2.68 -8.22
CA PRO A 312 10.01 3.16 -9.36
C PRO A 312 10.53 2.65 -10.72
N ALA A 313 11.84 2.38 -10.81
CA ALA A 313 12.46 1.75 -11.98
C ALA A 313 12.09 0.26 -12.15
N HIS A 314 11.87 -0.50 -11.07
CA HIS A 314 11.31 -1.85 -11.16
C HIS A 314 9.86 -1.83 -11.68
N ILE A 315 9.05 -0.88 -11.20
CA ILE A 315 7.66 -0.74 -11.61
C ILE A 315 7.57 -0.29 -13.07
N GLN A 316 8.38 0.68 -13.49
CA GLN A 316 8.45 1.10 -14.88
C GLN A 316 8.82 -0.07 -15.81
N ARG A 317 9.75 -0.94 -15.39
CA ARG A 317 10.10 -2.16 -16.14
C ARG A 317 8.93 -3.12 -16.26
N LEU A 318 8.10 -3.25 -15.23
CA LEU A 318 6.86 -4.04 -15.30
C LEU A 318 5.93 -3.48 -16.36
N TYR A 319 5.63 -2.18 -16.32
CA TYR A 319 4.71 -1.56 -17.27
C TYR A 319 5.25 -1.61 -18.70
N SER A 320 6.56 -1.51 -18.88
CA SER A 320 7.21 -1.67 -20.18
C SER A 320 7.04 -3.09 -20.74
N ARG A 321 7.16 -4.12 -19.89
CA ARG A 321 6.92 -5.52 -20.29
C ARG A 321 5.44 -5.79 -20.58
N ILE A 322 4.53 -5.19 -19.81
CA ILE A 322 3.09 -5.29 -20.10
C ILE A 322 2.80 -4.65 -21.46
N ALA A 323 3.24 -3.41 -21.67
CA ALA A 323 3.01 -2.68 -22.92
C ALA A 323 3.62 -3.35 -24.16
N ALA A 324 4.75 -4.06 -23.99
CA ALA A 324 5.39 -4.82 -25.08
C ALA A 324 4.68 -6.15 -25.42
N SER A 325 3.74 -6.62 -24.59
CA SER A 325 3.10 -7.91 -24.79
C SER A 325 1.94 -7.82 -25.80
N SER A 326 1.85 -8.82 -26.69
CA SER A 326 0.75 -8.94 -27.66
C SER A 326 -0.62 -9.06 -26.99
N ALA A 327 -0.72 -9.69 -25.80
CA ALA A 327 -1.99 -9.79 -25.08
C ALA A 327 -2.43 -8.45 -24.44
N ALA A 328 -1.52 -7.47 -24.34
CA ALA A 328 -1.85 -6.09 -23.97
C ALA A 328 -2.00 -5.15 -25.17
N GLN A 329 -1.77 -5.60 -26.41
CA GLN A 329 -1.91 -4.75 -27.59
C GLN A 329 -3.36 -4.28 -27.69
N GLY A 330 -3.56 -2.97 -27.53
CA GLY A 330 -4.88 -2.33 -27.39
C GLY A 330 -5.07 -1.60 -26.06
N LEU A 331 -4.29 -1.91 -25.01
CA LEU A 331 -4.31 -1.22 -23.72
C LEU A 331 -3.43 0.04 -23.74
N ARG A 332 -3.84 1.05 -24.52
CA ARG A 332 -3.15 2.37 -24.62
C ARG A 332 -2.86 3.02 -23.26
N ALA A 333 -3.67 2.72 -22.25
CA ALA A 333 -3.49 3.19 -20.89
C ALA A 333 -2.19 2.64 -20.23
N VAL A 334 -1.84 1.37 -20.42
CA VAL A 334 -0.60 0.81 -19.85
C VAL A 334 0.63 1.28 -20.62
N GLU A 335 0.51 1.52 -21.93
CA GLU A 335 1.57 2.17 -22.71
C GLU A 335 1.91 3.57 -22.16
N HIS A 336 0.90 4.33 -21.72
CA HIS A 336 1.13 5.62 -21.09
C HIS A 336 1.96 5.47 -19.80
N LEU A 337 1.61 4.50 -18.95
CA LEU A 337 2.38 4.21 -17.73
C LEU A 337 3.82 3.79 -18.04
N ALA A 338 4.05 3.03 -19.11
CA ALA A 338 5.38 2.60 -19.55
C ALA A 338 6.27 3.76 -20.02
N ARG A 339 5.66 4.83 -20.57
CA ARG A 339 6.36 6.04 -21.05
C ARG A 339 6.70 7.04 -19.94
N LEU A 340 6.12 6.90 -18.75
CA LEU A 340 6.47 7.75 -17.62
C LEU A 340 7.91 7.45 -17.14
N SER A 341 8.65 8.51 -16.81
CA SER A 341 9.94 8.34 -16.15
C SER A 341 9.74 7.72 -14.76
N PRO A 342 10.73 7.01 -14.20
CA PRO A 342 10.64 6.47 -12.84
C PRO A 342 10.30 7.55 -11.80
N GLN A 343 10.79 8.77 -11.97
CA GLN A 343 10.48 9.88 -11.07
C GLN A 343 9.02 10.34 -11.20
N ALA A 344 8.53 10.53 -12.43
CA ALA A 344 7.13 10.88 -12.66
C ALA A 344 6.19 9.79 -12.12
N LEU A 345 6.57 8.51 -12.27
CA LEU A 345 5.81 7.41 -11.73
C LEU A 345 5.80 7.41 -10.19
N ALA A 346 6.93 7.69 -9.55
CA ALA A 346 6.99 7.83 -8.09
C ALA A 346 6.07 8.96 -7.59
N GLU A 347 6.05 10.11 -8.28
CA GLU A 347 5.17 11.23 -7.97
C GLU A 347 3.68 10.86 -8.12
N LYS A 348 3.34 10.07 -9.16
CA LYS A 348 1.96 9.63 -9.43
C LYS A 348 1.50 8.47 -8.54
N MET A 349 2.40 7.60 -8.11
CA MET A 349 2.09 6.51 -7.18
C MET A 349 2.03 7.00 -5.72
N GLY A 350 2.67 8.13 -5.41
CA GLY A 350 2.45 8.88 -4.17
C GLY A 350 2.59 8.04 -2.90
N ALA A 351 1.48 7.83 -2.19
CA ALA A 351 1.40 7.11 -0.91
C ALA A 351 1.29 5.58 -1.03
N LEU A 352 1.25 5.03 -2.25
CA LEU A 352 1.16 3.59 -2.46
C LEU A 352 2.44 2.91 -2.02
N ARG A 353 2.30 1.82 -1.26
CA ARG A 353 3.42 0.93 -1.00
C ARG A 353 3.84 0.30 -2.33
N PRO A 354 5.10 0.44 -2.78
CA PRO A 354 5.50 -0.07 -4.08
C PRO A 354 5.85 -1.56 -3.97
N THR A 355 4.87 -2.40 -4.26
CA THR A 355 4.99 -3.87 -4.29
C THR A 355 4.62 -4.38 -5.69
N GLY A 356 4.95 -5.64 -5.99
CA GLY A 356 4.51 -6.24 -7.25
C GLY A 356 2.99 -6.27 -7.38
N LEU A 357 2.28 -6.63 -6.30
CA LEU A 357 0.81 -6.66 -6.28
C LEU A 357 0.19 -5.27 -6.49
N SER A 358 0.65 -4.25 -5.76
CA SER A 358 0.13 -2.89 -5.91
C SER A 358 0.44 -2.30 -7.28
N ALA A 359 1.57 -2.65 -7.90
CA ALA A 359 1.88 -2.26 -9.28
C ALA A 359 0.92 -2.90 -10.31
N TRP A 360 0.63 -4.19 -10.18
CA TRP A 360 -0.37 -4.85 -11.03
C TRP A 360 -1.77 -4.27 -10.84
N ALA A 361 -2.18 -4.06 -9.60
CA ALA A 361 -3.47 -3.49 -9.27
C ALA A 361 -3.59 -2.03 -9.77
N TYR A 362 -2.49 -1.27 -9.73
CA TYR A 362 -2.42 0.07 -10.33
C TYR A 362 -2.57 0.04 -11.86
N ALA A 363 -1.90 -0.89 -12.54
CA ALA A 363 -2.05 -1.05 -13.99
C ALA A 363 -3.48 -1.42 -14.38
N LEU A 364 -4.11 -2.34 -13.64
CA LEU A 364 -5.53 -2.71 -13.81
C LEU A 364 -6.46 -1.51 -13.58
N PHE A 365 -6.26 -0.77 -12.49
CA PHE A 365 -7.03 0.43 -12.18
C PHE A 365 -6.92 1.45 -13.32
N PHE A 366 -5.69 1.80 -13.70
CA PHE A 366 -5.43 2.81 -14.72
C PHE A 366 -5.96 2.39 -16.10
N ALA A 367 -5.84 1.10 -16.45
CA ALA A 367 -6.37 0.55 -17.69
C ALA A 367 -7.89 0.65 -17.80
N SER A 368 -8.59 0.69 -16.67
CA SER A 368 -10.04 0.61 -16.61
C SER A 368 -10.72 1.96 -16.34
N HIS A 369 -9.95 3.02 -16.11
CA HIS A 369 -10.47 4.36 -15.85
C HIS A 369 -10.25 5.29 -17.06
N PRO A 370 -11.30 5.54 -17.87
CA PRO A 370 -11.23 6.44 -19.01
C PRO A 370 -10.84 7.85 -18.59
N GLY A 371 -9.72 8.37 -19.10
CA GLY A 371 -9.21 9.71 -18.78
C GLY A 371 -7.87 9.74 -18.03
N GLY A 372 -7.24 8.58 -17.80
CA GLY A 372 -5.91 8.52 -17.16
C GLY A 372 -5.95 8.95 -15.70
N LYS A 373 -7.03 8.61 -14.99
CA LYS A 373 -7.14 8.86 -13.55
C LYS A 373 -6.11 7.99 -12.83
N PHE A 374 -5.24 8.64 -12.08
CA PHE A 374 -4.36 7.96 -11.13
C PHE A 374 -5.11 7.74 -9.81
N PRO A 375 -4.99 6.56 -9.18
CA PRO A 375 -5.59 6.34 -7.87
C PRO A 375 -4.90 7.24 -6.83
N ALA A 376 -5.68 7.75 -5.89
CA ALA A 376 -5.21 8.65 -4.85
C ALA A 376 -4.37 7.93 -3.77
N ASN A 377 -4.73 6.68 -3.44
CA ASN A 377 -4.09 5.85 -2.42
C ASN A 377 -4.41 4.36 -2.60
N GLU A 378 -3.91 3.51 -1.68
CA GLU A 378 -4.05 2.05 -1.75
C GLU A 378 -5.49 1.61 -1.55
N TYR A 379 -6.24 2.33 -0.71
CA TYR A 379 -7.67 2.08 -0.49
C TYR A 379 -8.47 2.15 -1.80
N GLU A 380 -8.24 3.16 -2.65
CA GLU A 380 -8.96 3.28 -3.94
C GLU A 380 -8.69 2.09 -4.87
N ILE A 381 -7.45 1.58 -4.86
CA ILE A 381 -7.05 0.42 -5.68
C ILE A 381 -7.68 -0.85 -5.15
N LEU A 382 -7.66 -1.06 -3.82
CA LEU A 382 -8.27 -2.22 -3.19
C LEU A 382 -9.79 -2.23 -3.36
N ASP A 383 -10.43 -1.06 -3.31
CA ASP A 383 -11.86 -0.92 -3.55
C ASP A 383 -12.24 -1.29 -4.96
N TYR A 384 -11.45 -0.80 -5.92
CA TYR A 384 -11.60 -1.17 -7.32
C TYR A 384 -11.39 -2.68 -7.55
N LEU A 385 -10.34 -3.26 -6.95
CA LEU A 385 -10.06 -4.70 -7.07
C LEU A 385 -11.18 -5.55 -6.45
N ALA A 386 -11.75 -5.12 -5.33
CA ALA A 386 -12.87 -5.79 -4.68
C ALA A 386 -14.08 -5.86 -5.61
N ASP A 387 -14.47 -4.71 -6.19
CA ASP A 387 -15.59 -4.59 -7.13
C ASP A 387 -15.36 -5.47 -8.37
N LEU A 388 -14.15 -5.44 -8.93
CA LEU A 388 -13.77 -6.29 -10.06
C LEU A 388 -13.93 -7.78 -9.75
N LEU A 389 -13.43 -8.24 -8.61
CA LEU A 389 -13.49 -9.66 -8.23
C LEU A 389 -14.91 -10.13 -8.01
N VAL A 390 -15.76 -9.30 -7.40
CA VAL A 390 -17.19 -9.59 -7.25
C VAL A 390 -17.88 -9.67 -8.61
N ARG A 391 -17.62 -8.73 -9.52
CA ARG A 391 -18.17 -8.77 -10.89
C ARG A 391 -17.71 -10.02 -11.64
N TRP A 392 -16.45 -10.39 -11.48
CA TRP A 392 -15.88 -11.58 -12.11
C TRP A 392 -16.55 -12.85 -11.60
N GLU A 393 -16.70 -13.00 -10.28
CA GLU A 393 -17.40 -14.15 -9.70
C GLU A 393 -18.88 -14.20 -10.10
N ARG A 394 -19.55 -13.05 -10.20
CA ARG A 394 -20.92 -12.98 -10.74
C ARG A 394 -21.01 -13.40 -12.20
N GLY A 395 -20.02 -13.03 -13.02
CA GLY A 395 -19.96 -13.46 -14.42
C GLY A 395 -19.80 -14.98 -14.57
N ARG A 396 -19.10 -15.63 -13.63
CA ARG A 396 -18.93 -17.10 -13.58
C ARG A 396 -20.11 -17.81 -12.93
N ASN A 397 -20.76 -17.16 -11.98
CA ASN A 397 -21.85 -17.70 -11.19
C ASN A 397 -23.01 -16.68 -11.19
N PRO A 398 -23.97 -16.77 -12.13
CA PRO A 398 -25.09 -15.84 -12.21
C PRO A 398 -25.95 -15.75 -10.94
N GLY A 399 -25.86 -16.77 -10.07
CA GLY A 399 -26.48 -16.79 -8.76
C GLY A 399 -25.75 -16.01 -7.66
N PHE A 400 -24.54 -15.50 -7.93
CA PHE A 400 -23.82 -14.62 -7.00
C PHE A 400 -24.47 -13.23 -6.94
N PRO A 401 -24.46 -12.55 -5.77
CA PRO A 401 -25.11 -11.24 -5.64
C PRO A 401 -24.56 -10.19 -6.59
N ALA A 402 -25.39 -9.16 -6.84
CA ALA A 402 -24.95 -7.97 -7.55
C ALA A 402 -23.76 -7.28 -6.84
N PRO A 403 -22.91 -6.51 -7.54
CA PRO A 403 -21.65 -6.00 -6.98
C PRO A 403 -21.79 -5.22 -5.66
N ASP A 404 -22.80 -4.38 -5.57
CA ASP A 404 -23.18 -3.63 -4.38
C ASP A 404 -23.52 -4.57 -3.20
N ILE A 405 -24.34 -5.60 -3.44
CA ILE A 405 -24.74 -6.58 -2.42
C ILE A 405 -23.56 -7.48 -2.04
N GLY A 406 -22.79 -7.95 -3.02
CA GLY A 406 -21.63 -8.82 -2.81
C GLY A 406 -20.54 -8.13 -2.00
N LEU A 407 -20.21 -6.88 -2.32
CA LEU A 407 -19.28 -6.07 -1.54
C LEU A 407 -19.83 -5.72 -0.15
N GLY A 408 -21.12 -5.42 -0.05
CA GLY A 408 -21.80 -5.20 1.23
C GLY A 408 -21.68 -6.43 2.14
N LEU A 409 -21.94 -7.61 1.61
CA LEU A 409 -21.79 -8.88 2.33
C LEU A 409 -20.34 -9.12 2.75
N LEU A 410 -19.37 -9.02 1.83
CA LEU A 410 -17.96 -9.27 2.13
C LEU A 410 -17.40 -8.32 3.19
N SER A 411 -17.73 -7.03 3.09
CA SER A 411 -17.29 -6.03 4.07
C SER A 411 -17.91 -6.27 5.46
N ARG A 412 -19.19 -6.66 5.52
CA ARG A 412 -19.88 -7.02 6.75
C ARG A 412 -19.31 -8.28 7.40
N LEU A 413 -19.11 -9.34 6.61
CA LEU A 413 -18.49 -10.59 7.06
C LEU A 413 -17.10 -10.33 7.62
N CYS A 414 -16.30 -9.51 6.92
CA CYS A 414 -14.96 -9.20 7.37
C CYS A 414 -14.93 -8.35 8.64
N TRP A 415 -15.84 -7.38 8.78
CA TRP A 415 -15.98 -6.62 10.04
C TRP A 415 -16.38 -7.52 11.21
N HIS A 416 -17.29 -8.47 10.98
CA HIS A 416 -17.70 -9.43 12.01
C HIS A 416 -16.55 -10.37 12.41
N ALA A 417 -15.83 -10.89 11.41
CA ALA A 417 -14.62 -11.69 11.63
C ALA A 417 -13.58 -10.91 12.43
N TYR A 418 -13.37 -9.63 12.10
CA TYR A 418 -12.48 -8.74 12.83
C TYR A 418 -12.89 -8.58 14.31
N GLN A 419 -14.18 -8.32 14.56
CA GLN A 419 -14.70 -8.16 15.92
C GLN A 419 -14.55 -9.44 16.75
N LYS A 420 -14.84 -10.62 16.17
CA LYS A 420 -14.75 -11.91 16.86
C LYS A 420 -13.33 -12.41 17.04
N GLY A 421 -12.46 -12.18 16.06
CA GLY A 421 -11.07 -12.62 16.07
C GLY A 421 -10.14 -11.74 16.89
N ASP A 422 -10.60 -11.31 18.07
CA ASP A 422 -9.88 -10.46 19.01
C ASP A 422 -9.23 -9.23 18.35
N CYS A 423 -10.04 -8.48 17.58
CA CYS A 423 -9.64 -7.25 16.89
C CYS A 423 -8.49 -7.48 15.89
N GLY A 424 -8.59 -8.52 15.06
CA GLY A 424 -7.66 -8.74 13.93
C GLY A 424 -6.52 -9.73 14.19
N GLN A 425 -6.55 -10.44 15.32
CA GLN A 425 -5.66 -11.60 15.51
C GLN A 425 -6.05 -12.77 14.61
N SER A 426 -7.33 -12.85 14.25
CA SER A 426 -7.85 -13.78 13.26
C SER A 426 -8.92 -13.07 12.44
N LEU A 427 -8.94 -13.30 11.12
CA LEU A 427 -10.00 -12.83 10.24
C LEU A 427 -10.76 -14.03 9.69
N LYS A 428 -11.31 -14.83 10.61
CA LYS A 428 -12.11 -16.02 10.31
C LYS A 428 -13.59 -15.76 10.55
N ALA A 429 -14.41 -16.05 9.55
CA ALA A 429 -15.87 -16.05 9.62
C ALA A 429 -16.37 -17.50 9.54
N ALA A 430 -16.86 -18.05 10.65
CA ALA A 430 -17.49 -19.38 10.65
C ALA A 430 -18.71 -19.40 9.70
N THR A 431 -19.01 -20.53 9.08
CA THR A 431 -20.20 -20.65 8.22
C THR A 431 -21.50 -20.33 8.96
N SER A 432 -21.57 -20.63 10.27
CA SER A 432 -22.68 -20.23 11.14
C SER A 432 -22.83 -18.70 11.27
N ASP A 433 -21.72 -17.97 11.28
CA ASP A 433 -21.71 -16.51 11.27
C ASP A 433 -22.15 -15.94 9.92
N VAL A 434 -21.72 -16.57 8.83
CA VAL A 434 -22.18 -16.23 7.48
C VAL A 434 -23.70 -16.37 7.41
N LEU A 435 -24.25 -17.51 7.83
CA LEU A 435 -25.70 -17.74 7.85
C LEU A 435 -26.44 -16.73 8.73
N LYS A 436 -25.88 -16.39 9.89
CA LYS A 436 -26.47 -15.38 10.78
C LYS A 436 -26.57 -14.02 10.09
N ILE A 437 -25.50 -13.57 9.44
CA ILE A 437 -25.45 -12.30 8.71
C ILE A 437 -26.42 -12.33 7.52
N LEU A 438 -26.49 -13.43 6.77
CA LEU A 438 -27.46 -13.56 5.68
C LEU A 438 -28.90 -13.45 6.18
N ARG A 439 -29.25 -14.14 7.26
CA ARG A 439 -30.61 -14.08 7.82
C ARG A 439 -30.99 -12.68 8.33
N GLN A 440 -30.02 -11.94 8.87
CA GLN A 440 -30.25 -10.62 9.44
C GLN A 440 -30.29 -9.52 8.37
N ASP A 441 -29.31 -9.52 7.47
CA ASP A 441 -29.03 -8.38 6.59
C ASP A 441 -29.42 -8.67 5.13
N TYR A 442 -29.47 -9.93 4.72
CA TYR A 442 -29.73 -10.35 3.33
C TYR A 442 -30.65 -11.60 3.24
N PRO A 443 -31.85 -11.60 3.82
CA PRO A 443 -32.67 -12.80 3.97
C PRO A 443 -33.02 -13.47 2.64
N PHE A 444 -33.13 -12.69 1.56
CA PHE A 444 -33.35 -13.19 0.20
C PHE A 444 -32.19 -14.04 -0.36
N LEU A 445 -30.99 -13.95 0.22
CA LEU A 445 -29.85 -14.80 -0.16
C LEU A 445 -29.86 -16.16 0.54
N CYS A 446 -30.66 -16.34 1.60
CA CYS A 446 -30.73 -17.62 2.32
C CYS A 446 -31.27 -18.76 1.43
N GLU A 447 -32.19 -18.46 0.51
CA GLU A 447 -32.73 -19.44 -0.45
C GLU A 447 -31.67 -19.98 -1.42
N ARG A 448 -30.53 -19.29 -1.55
CA ARG A 448 -29.43 -19.63 -2.47
C ARG A 448 -28.11 -19.85 -1.74
N GLN A 449 -28.18 -20.23 -0.46
CA GLN A 449 -27.01 -20.36 0.40
C GLN A 449 -25.94 -21.27 -0.21
N ASP A 450 -26.31 -22.41 -0.80
CA ASP A 450 -25.33 -23.37 -1.33
C ASP A 450 -24.52 -22.79 -2.50
N VAL A 451 -25.19 -22.04 -3.38
CA VAL A 451 -24.55 -21.31 -4.49
C VAL A 451 -23.62 -20.22 -3.96
N LEU A 452 -24.03 -19.53 -2.91
CA LEU A 452 -23.23 -18.49 -2.28
C LEU A 452 -21.99 -19.07 -1.57
N PHE A 453 -22.11 -20.16 -0.80
CA PHE A 453 -20.98 -20.83 -0.16
C PHE A 453 -19.99 -21.39 -1.20
N ALA A 454 -20.52 -21.98 -2.29
CA ALA A 454 -19.69 -22.43 -3.41
C ALA A 454 -18.94 -21.29 -4.10
N ALA A 455 -19.55 -20.11 -4.21
CA ALA A 455 -18.89 -18.93 -4.77
C ALA A 455 -17.86 -18.32 -3.80
N LEU A 456 -18.20 -18.15 -2.52
CA LEU A 456 -17.30 -17.62 -1.49
C LEU A 456 -16.06 -18.50 -1.31
N SER A 457 -16.20 -19.82 -1.35
CA SER A 457 -15.07 -20.77 -1.24
C SER A 457 -14.10 -20.73 -2.43
N ARG A 458 -14.51 -20.12 -3.55
CA ARG A 458 -13.69 -19.97 -4.76
C ARG A 458 -13.15 -18.55 -4.94
N MET A 459 -13.56 -17.61 -4.08
CA MET A 459 -13.10 -16.23 -4.16
C MET A 459 -11.59 -16.16 -3.86
N PRO A 460 -10.78 -15.50 -4.70
CA PRO A 460 -9.32 -15.45 -4.53
C PRO A 460 -8.81 -14.83 -3.22
N LEU A 461 -9.69 -14.18 -2.46
CA LEU A 461 -9.37 -13.43 -1.24
C LEU A 461 -9.95 -14.09 0.03
N LEU A 462 -10.58 -15.25 -0.15
CA LEU A 462 -11.18 -16.07 0.89
C LEU A 462 -10.63 -17.49 0.79
N ALA A 463 -9.97 -17.96 1.84
CA ALA A 463 -9.65 -19.38 1.99
C ALA A 463 -10.76 -20.05 2.79
N TYR A 464 -11.30 -21.17 2.30
CA TYR A 464 -12.22 -21.98 3.08
C TYR A 464 -11.45 -23.07 3.83
N ASP A 465 -11.52 -23.04 5.16
CA ASP A 465 -10.97 -24.04 6.05
C ASP A 465 -12.06 -25.08 6.35
N GLY A 466 -11.93 -26.27 5.74
CA GLY A 466 -12.86 -27.38 5.93
C GLY A 466 -12.82 -28.00 7.33
N ILE A 467 -11.73 -27.80 8.09
CA ILE A 467 -11.59 -28.34 9.46
C ILE A 467 -12.34 -27.45 10.44
N SER A 468 -12.11 -26.13 10.38
CA SER A 468 -12.81 -25.18 11.26
C SER A 468 -14.17 -24.73 10.71
N ASN A 469 -14.54 -25.17 9.50
CA ASN A 469 -15.77 -24.78 8.80
C ASN A 469 -15.93 -23.25 8.75
N ALA A 470 -14.88 -22.56 8.32
CA ALA A 470 -14.77 -21.11 8.34
C ALA A 470 -14.09 -20.55 7.08
N PHE A 471 -14.46 -19.32 6.73
CA PHE A 471 -13.79 -18.53 5.71
C PHE A 471 -12.74 -17.63 6.36
N GLU A 472 -11.52 -17.71 5.87
CA GLU A 472 -10.40 -16.88 6.29
C GLU A 472 -10.09 -15.82 5.22
N PHE A 473 -10.10 -14.56 5.64
CA PHE A 473 -9.73 -13.44 4.77
C PHE A 473 -8.22 -13.25 4.77
N ASP A 474 -7.63 -12.91 3.61
CA ASP A 474 -6.29 -12.35 3.59
C ASP A 474 -6.24 -11.11 4.49
N SER A 475 -5.25 -11.02 5.38
CA SER A 475 -5.28 -9.99 6.40
C SER A 475 -5.17 -8.57 5.84
N GLY A 476 -4.41 -8.37 4.75
CA GLY A 476 -4.27 -7.05 4.13
C GLY A 476 -5.58 -6.58 3.50
N PHE A 477 -6.23 -7.48 2.77
CA PHE A 477 -7.53 -7.21 2.15
C PHE A 477 -8.67 -7.13 3.18
N GLY A 478 -8.62 -7.96 4.22
CA GLY A 478 -9.61 -8.01 5.28
C GLY A 478 -9.65 -6.71 6.10
N TYR A 479 -8.50 -6.13 6.44
CA TYR A 479 -8.46 -4.82 7.09
C TYR A 479 -9.09 -3.72 6.23
N PHE A 480 -8.87 -3.75 4.92
CA PHE A 480 -9.54 -2.86 3.97
C PHE A 480 -11.06 -3.05 3.98
N LEU A 481 -11.56 -4.29 3.86
CA LEU A 481 -12.99 -4.60 3.86
C LEU A 481 -13.67 -4.20 5.18
N ALA A 482 -13.02 -4.46 6.31
CA ALA A 482 -13.49 -4.06 7.63
C ALA A 482 -13.56 -2.52 7.75
N ALA A 483 -12.53 -1.80 7.27
CA ALA A 483 -12.53 -0.35 7.21
C ALA A 483 -13.65 0.20 6.29
N LYS A 484 -13.89 -0.44 5.13
CA LYS A 484 -14.96 -0.07 4.20
C LYS A 484 -16.34 -0.21 4.84
N HIS A 485 -16.60 -1.29 5.57
CA HIS A 485 -17.83 -1.44 6.35
C HIS A 485 -17.99 -0.31 7.36
N TRP A 486 -16.94 -0.06 8.15
CA TRP A 486 -16.94 0.96 9.20
C TRP A 486 -17.18 2.38 8.67
N ILE A 487 -16.50 2.77 7.58
CA ILE A 487 -16.74 4.05 6.88
C ILE A 487 -18.17 4.08 6.32
N GLY A 488 -18.63 2.98 5.72
CA GLY A 488 -19.95 2.87 5.12
C GLY A 488 -21.09 3.17 6.10
N LEU A 489 -20.99 2.67 7.35
CA LEU A 489 -21.96 2.98 8.42
C LEU A 489 -22.08 4.49 8.66
N ALA A 490 -20.94 5.19 8.75
CA ALA A 490 -20.92 6.63 8.97
C ALA A 490 -21.46 7.42 7.77
N VAL A 491 -21.06 7.05 6.56
CA VAL A 491 -21.47 7.74 5.33
C VAL A 491 -22.96 7.54 5.04
N ARG A 492 -23.55 6.41 5.43
CA ARG A 492 -25.00 6.15 5.30
C ARG A 492 -25.85 6.76 6.40
N GLY A 493 -25.25 7.41 7.41
CA GLY A 493 -26.00 8.04 8.50
C GLY A 493 -26.45 7.07 9.60
N GLU A 494 -25.93 5.85 9.62
CA GLU A 494 -26.32 4.80 10.59
C GLU A 494 -25.66 5.04 11.97
N ALA A 495 -26.02 6.14 12.64
CA ALA A 495 -25.34 6.61 13.85
C ALA A 495 -25.27 5.57 14.98
N GLU A 496 -26.33 4.78 15.19
CA GLU A 496 -26.31 3.74 16.23
C GLU A 496 -25.37 2.59 15.88
N ALA A 497 -25.47 2.03 14.67
CA ALA A 497 -24.60 0.96 14.21
C ALA A 497 -23.13 1.42 14.16
N PHE A 498 -22.88 2.65 13.70
CA PHE A 498 -21.57 3.27 13.71
C PHE A 498 -21.03 3.44 15.13
N ARG A 499 -21.84 3.94 16.08
CA ARG A 499 -21.45 4.07 17.49
C ARG A 499 -21.04 2.73 18.09
N LEU A 500 -21.79 1.66 17.80
CA LEU A 500 -21.47 0.30 18.24
C LEU A 500 -20.18 -0.20 17.59
N ALA A 501 -19.99 0.03 16.29
CA ALA A 501 -18.73 -0.30 15.61
C ALA A 501 -17.53 0.46 16.20
N CYS A 502 -17.72 1.71 16.62
CA CYS A 502 -16.69 2.50 17.31
C CYS A 502 -16.30 1.93 18.68
N GLN A 503 -17.10 1.07 19.32
CA GLN A 503 -16.72 0.42 20.58
C GLN A 503 -15.63 -0.64 20.38
N THR A 504 -15.46 -1.14 19.16
CA THR A 504 -14.41 -2.11 18.82
C THR A 504 -13.04 -1.42 18.77
N PRO A 505 -12.04 -1.90 19.54
CA PRO A 505 -10.66 -1.42 19.40
C PRO A 505 -10.16 -1.57 17.96
N LEU A 506 -9.46 -0.55 17.46
CA LEU A 506 -8.91 -0.57 16.09
C LEU A 506 -7.43 -0.91 16.12
N THR A 507 -7.01 -1.81 15.23
CA THR A 507 -5.60 -2.04 14.93
C THR A 507 -5.04 -0.88 14.11
N ARG A 508 -3.71 -0.88 13.97
CA ARG A 508 -3.02 0.05 13.08
C ARG A 508 -3.52 -0.04 11.66
N GLU A 509 -3.57 -1.26 11.14
CA GLU A 509 -3.87 -1.53 9.73
C GLU A 509 -5.26 -1.04 9.35
N ILE A 510 -6.27 -1.31 10.19
CA ILE A 510 -7.62 -0.77 9.97
C ILE A 510 -7.65 0.74 10.11
N SER A 511 -6.97 1.32 11.09
CA SER A 511 -6.91 2.78 11.21
C SER A 511 -6.32 3.43 9.95
N ASP A 512 -5.22 2.86 9.44
CA ASP A 512 -4.56 3.34 8.23
C ASP A 512 -5.48 3.19 7.01
N SER A 513 -6.20 2.06 6.89
CA SER A 513 -7.22 1.87 5.85
C SER A 513 -8.41 2.84 5.99
N ILE A 514 -8.89 3.12 7.20
CA ILE A 514 -9.96 4.10 7.45
C ILE A 514 -9.51 5.49 6.99
N PHE A 515 -8.32 5.93 7.39
CA PHE A 515 -7.80 7.24 6.99
C PHE A 515 -7.66 7.38 5.47
N GLN A 516 -7.14 6.34 4.79
CA GLN A 516 -7.06 6.32 3.34
C GLN A 516 -8.45 6.32 2.68
N GLY A 517 -9.41 5.59 3.25
CA GLY A 517 -10.79 5.58 2.78
C GLY A 517 -11.49 6.93 2.92
N LEU A 518 -11.21 7.68 4.00
CA LEU A 518 -11.72 9.04 4.16
C LEU A 518 -11.09 10.03 3.17
N ASP A 519 -9.83 9.84 2.80
CA ASP A 519 -9.17 10.70 1.81
C ASP A 519 -9.87 10.65 0.44
N VAL A 520 -10.44 9.50 0.07
CA VAL A 520 -11.11 9.27 -1.23
C VAL A 520 -12.59 9.69 -1.25
N LEU A 521 -13.19 9.98 -0.09
CA LEU A 521 -14.57 10.47 -0.04
C LEU A 521 -14.70 11.85 -0.70
N ASP A 522 -15.81 12.05 -1.40
CA ASP A 522 -16.21 13.36 -1.91
C ASP A 522 -16.70 14.28 -0.77
N ARG A 523 -17.11 15.50 -1.12
CA ARG A 523 -17.56 16.48 -0.11
C ARG A 523 -18.81 16.02 0.63
N ALA A 524 -19.75 15.38 -0.07
CA ALA A 524 -20.99 14.90 0.53
C ALA A 524 -20.74 13.72 1.49
N GLY A 525 -19.92 12.76 1.10
CA GLY A 525 -19.52 11.64 1.94
C GLY A 525 -18.75 12.09 3.18
N LYS A 526 -17.86 13.08 3.04
CA LYS A 526 -17.18 13.70 4.19
C LYS A 526 -18.16 14.41 5.12
N ALA A 527 -19.10 15.19 4.59
CA ALA A 527 -20.11 15.86 5.41
C ALA A 527 -20.98 14.85 6.18
N SER A 528 -21.45 13.80 5.51
CA SER A 528 -22.24 12.73 6.14
C SER A 528 -21.46 11.99 7.23
N PHE A 529 -20.18 11.67 6.96
CA PHE A 529 -19.30 11.08 7.97
C PHE A 529 -19.17 11.99 9.20
N HIS A 530 -18.91 13.28 8.99
CA HIS A 530 -18.73 14.26 10.06
C HIS A 530 -19.97 14.33 10.96
N GLU A 531 -21.16 14.46 10.36
CA GLU A 531 -22.41 14.52 11.08
C GLU A 531 -22.67 13.26 11.91
N THR A 532 -22.47 12.08 11.31
CA THR A 532 -22.68 10.80 11.99
C THR A 532 -21.67 10.58 13.11
N ALA A 533 -20.41 10.95 12.91
CA ALA A 533 -19.38 10.90 13.94
C ALA A 533 -19.70 11.81 15.12
N MET A 534 -20.19 13.02 14.87
CA MET A 534 -20.59 13.98 15.90
C MET A 534 -21.78 13.49 16.73
N ARG A 535 -22.82 12.96 16.07
CA ARG A 535 -23.98 12.35 16.76
C ARG A 535 -23.54 11.15 17.62
N SER A 536 -22.68 10.31 17.08
CA SER A 536 -22.16 9.12 17.77
C SER A 536 -21.29 9.48 18.97
N PHE A 537 -20.43 10.50 18.83
CA PHE A 537 -19.65 11.05 19.93
C PHE A 537 -20.54 11.60 21.05
N ALA A 538 -21.55 12.40 20.72
CA ALA A 538 -22.47 12.97 21.71
C ALA A 538 -23.21 11.87 22.48
N ALA A 539 -23.72 10.85 21.79
CA ALA A 539 -24.37 9.70 22.40
C ALA A 539 -23.40 8.89 23.29
N ALA A 540 -22.18 8.61 22.82
CA ALA A 540 -21.17 7.90 23.60
C ALA A 540 -20.75 8.68 24.86
N ARG A 541 -20.65 10.02 24.75
CA ARG A 541 -20.37 10.89 25.89
C ARG A 541 -21.49 10.87 26.92
N GLN A 542 -22.74 10.93 26.48
CA GLN A 542 -23.89 10.84 27.38
C GLN A 542 -23.95 9.47 28.07
N ALA A 543 -23.66 8.39 27.35
CA ALA A 543 -23.57 7.05 27.91
C ALA A 543 -22.42 6.97 28.95
N PHE A 544 -21.24 7.51 28.64
CA PHE A 544 -20.11 7.58 29.57
C PHE A 544 -20.42 8.35 30.86
N GLN A 545 -21.20 9.43 30.77
CA GLN A 545 -21.62 10.21 31.95
C GLN A 545 -22.55 9.42 32.87
N LYS A 546 -23.36 8.50 32.32
CA LYS A 546 -24.23 7.61 33.08
C LYS A 546 -23.48 6.39 33.60
N ASP A 547 -22.59 5.82 32.79
CA ASP A 547 -21.83 4.61 33.07
C ASP A 547 -20.42 4.72 32.48
N PRO A 548 -19.37 4.91 33.30
CA PRO A 548 -18.01 5.22 32.83
C PRO A 548 -17.24 3.99 32.34
N ARG A 549 -17.82 3.19 31.43
CA ARG A 549 -17.16 2.02 30.83
C ARG A 549 -16.14 2.38 29.76
N THR A 550 -15.11 1.53 29.64
CA THR A 550 -14.06 1.65 28.62
C THR A 550 -14.61 1.66 27.20
N GLU A 551 -15.66 0.90 26.90
CA GLU A 551 -16.29 0.85 25.57
C GLU A 551 -16.79 2.22 25.09
N HIS A 552 -17.32 3.05 26.01
CA HIS A 552 -17.76 4.40 25.66
C HIS A 552 -16.56 5.33 25.39
N VAL A 553 -15.45 5.12 26.10
CA VAL A 553 -14.18 5.83 25.84
C VAL A 553 -13.64 5.47 24.46
N THR A 554 -13.60 4.17 24.13
CA THR A 554 -13.20 3.65 22.81
C THR A 554 -14.10 4.20 21.71
N SER A 555 -15.42 4.21 21.94
CA SER A 555 -16.39 4.76 21.00
C SER A 555 -16.16 6.25 20.72
N MET A 556 -15.95 7.06 21.77
CA MET A 556 -15.59 8.48 21.61
C MET A 556 -14.28 8.67 20.84
N GLN A 557 -13.23 7.92 21.18
CA GLN A 557 -11.94 8.00 20.48
C GLN A 557 -12.10 7.68 18.99
N ASN A 558 -12.72 6.55 18.67
CA ASN A 558 -12.80 6.04 17.31
C ASN A 558 -13.74 6.88 16.42
N ALA A 559 -14.72 7.56 17.02
CA ALA A 559 -15.52 8.56 16.30
C ALA A 559 -14.70 9.82 15.96
N LEU A 560 -13.85 10.30 16.88
CA LEU A 560 -13.15 11.59 16.74
C LEU A 560 -11.84 11.51 15.97
N GLN A 561 -11.04 10.47 16.19
CA GLN A 561 -9.70 10.38 15.59
C GLN A 561 -9.73 10.48 14.05
N PRO A 562 -10.67 9.84 13.33
CA PRO A 562 -10.74 9.93 11.87
C PRO A 562 -11.22 11.28 11.34
N MET A 563 -11.86 12.12 12.18
CA MET A 563 -12.33 13.45 11.78
C MET A 563 -11.19 14.36 11.28
N ALA A 564 -9.93 14.07 11.61
CA ALA A 564 -8.78 14.79 11.03
C ALA A 564 -8.72 14.75 9.50
N ARG A 565 -9.40 13.79 8.84
CA ARG A 565 -9.47 13.66 7.38
C ARG A 565 -10.78 14.18 6.77
N VAL A 566 -11.65 14.75 7.60
CA VAL A 566 -13.00 15.17 7.23
C VAL A 566 -13.15 16.65 7.51
N ASP A 567 -13.57 17.42 6.52
CA ASP A 567 -13.84 18.87 6.58
C ASP A 567 -12.81 19.73 7.38
N PRO A 568 -11.78 20.30 6.71
CA PRO A 568 -10.60 20.86 7.36
C PRO A 568 -10.83 22.08 8.29
N ALA A 569 -12.01 22.71 8.31
CA ALA A 569 -12.30 23.82 9.22
C ALA A 569 -13.16 23.39 10.44
N GLY A 570 -14.35 22.83 10.20
CA GLY A 570 -15.29 22.48 11.28
C GLY A 570 -14.79 21.38 12.21
N ALA A 571 -14.22 20.30 11.65
CA ALA A 571 -13.65 19.22 12.45
C ALA A 571 -12.43 19.67 13.25
N ARG A 572 -11.58 20.51 12.64
CA ARG A 572 -10.36 21.03 13.28
C ARG A 572 -10.69 21.84 14.52
N ASP A 573 -11.62 22.78 14.42
CA ASP A 573 -11.98 23.65 15.53
C ASP A 573 -12.61 22.88 16.69
N PHE A 574 -13.44 21.87 16.37
CA PHE A 574 -14.02 20.99 17.38
C PHE A 574 -12.95 20.18 18.13
N LEU A 575 -12.05 19.53 17.40
CA LEU A 575 -10.94 18.77 18.01
C LEU A 575 -10.04 19.70 18.84
N ARG A 576 -9.79 20.93 18.37
CA ARG A 576 -9.00 21.94 19.07
C ARG A 576 -9.68 22.38 20.38
N ASP A 577 -10.99 22.60 20.40
CA ASP A 577 -11.72 22.93 21.64
C ASP A 577 -11.58 21.81 22.67
N ILE A 578 -11.62 20.53 22.25
CA ILE A 578 -11.40 19.39 23.17
C ILE A 578 -10.00 19.41 23.78
N VAL A 579 -8.96 19.65 22.99
CA VAL A 579 -7.57 19.65 23.47
C VAL A 579 -7.27 20.85 24.37
N LEU A 580 -7.78 22.03 24.00
CA LEU A 580 -7.54 23.28 24.75
C LEU A 580 -8.42 23.38 26.00
N LYS A 581 -9.66 22.88 25.93
CA LYS A 581 -10.66 22.94 27.00
C LYS A 581 -11.25 21.55 27.25
N PRO A 582 -10.49 20.64 27.87
CA PRO A 582 -10.93 19.27 28.12
C PRO A 582 -12.04 19.24 29.19
N ARG A 583 -13.31 19.34 28.77
CA ARG A 583 -14.52 19.42 29.62
C ARG A 583 -14.81 18.08 30.34
N LYS A 584 -13.97 17.70 31.31
CA LYS A 584 -14.04 16.40 32.05
C LYS A 584 -14.08 15.17 31.13
N LEU A 585 -13.37 15.22 30.01
CA LEU A 585 -13.25 14.07 29.10
C LEU A 585 -12.12 13.13 29.55
N PRO A 586 -12.21 11.82 29.27
CA PRO A 586 -11.11 10.89 29.52
C PRO A 586 -9.83 11.32 28.79
N GLU A 587 -8.67 11.16 29.43
CA GLU A 587 -7.37 11.54 28.83
C GLU A 587 -7.10 10.81 27.51
N LEU A 588 -7.61 9.60 27.32
CA LEU A 588 -7.47 8.85 26.07
C LEU A 588 -8.17 9.54 24.89
N VAL A 589 -9.33 10.16 25.15
CA VAL A 589 -10.06 10.95 24.14
C VAL A 589 -9.28 12.22 23.79
N ILE A 590 -8.73 12.90 24.80
CA ILE A 590 -7.93 14.12 24.63
C ILE A 590 -6.66 13.81 23.82
N LEU A 591 -5.94 12.73 24.17
CA LEU A 591 -4.79 12.23 23.43
C LEU A 591 -5.14 11.95 21.97
N SER A 592 -6.27 11.29 21.73
CA SER A 592 -6.73 10.94 20.38
C SER A 592 -7.03 12.18 19.55
N CYS A 593 -7.63 13.21 20.14
CA CYS A 593 -7.84 14.51 19.48
C CYS A 593 -6.52 15.23 19.19
N ALA A 594 -5.56 15.21 20.12
CA ALA A 594 -4.23 15.80 19.90
C ALA A 594 -3.47 15.10 18.77
N ARG A 595 -3.58 13.76 18.66
CA ARG A 595 -3.01 13.00 17.53
C ARG A 595 -3.72 13.30 16.22
N ALA A 596 -5.05 13.40 16.24
CA ALA A 596 -5.86 13.79 15.07
C ALA A 596 -5.42 15.16 14.54
N LEU A 597 -5.30 16.16 15.42
CA LEU A 597 -4.80 17.50 15.08
C LEU A 597 -3.35 17.50 14.59
N ALA A 598 -2.50 16.59 15.09
CA ALA A 598 -1.13 16.43 14.58
C ALA A 598 -1.11 15.96 13.12
N TYR A 599 -2.09 15.18 12.65
CA TYR A 599 -2.24 14.85 11.22
C TYR A 599 -2.67 16.05 10.37
N MET A 600 -3.28 17.06 10.98
CA MET A 600 -3.72 18.30 10.33
C MET A 600 -2.66 19.42 10.42
N ASP A 601 -1.46 19.11 10.91
CA ASP A 601 -0.35 20.03 11.18
C ASP A 601 -0.72 21.24 12.07
N ASP A 602 -1.65 21.05 13.02
CA ASP A 602 -2.02 22.08 14.01
C ASP A 602 -1.03 22.11 15.19
N GLU A 603 -0.03 23.00 15.08
CA GLU A 603 1.01 23.14 16.10
C GLU A 603 0.52 23.72 17.43
N SER A 604 -0.54 24.52 17.40
CA SER A 604 -1.03 25.24 18.58
C SER A 604 -1.66 24.31 19.61
N ALA A 605 -2.54 23.41 19.15
CA ALA A 605 -3.16 22.39 19.98
C ALA A 605 -2.14 21.35 20.45
N LEU A 606 -1.16 21.03 19.60
CA LEU A 606 -0.07 20.14 19.96
C LEU A 606 0.79 20.71 21.08
N ALA A 607 1.21 21.97 20.98
CA ALA A 607 2.02 22.62 22.00
C ALA A 607 1.28 22.63 23.34
N ALA A 608 -0.04 22.87 23.33
CA ALA A 608 -0.88 22.78 24.51
C ALA A 608 -0.91 21.35 25.10
N TYR A 609 -1.04 20.31 24.27
CA TYR A 609 -1.02 18.93 24.74
C TYR A 609 0.35 18.50 25.27
N LEU A 610 1.45 18.89 24.62
CA LEU A 610 2.81 18.63 25.12
C LEU A 610 3.07 19.32 26.46
N LYS A 611 2.56 20.56 26.65
CA LYS A 611 2.58 21.24 27.94
C LYS A 611 1.76 20.48 28.99
N ARG A 612 0.59 19.94 28.60
CA ARG A 612 -0.23 19.07 29.47
C ARG A 612 0.54 17.83 29.92
N LEU A 613 1.30 17.17 29.05
CA LEU A 613 2.16 16.03 29.44
C LEU A 613 3.26 16.41 30.45
N GLN A 614 3.66 17.69 30.52
CA GLN A 614 4.62 18.15 31.54
C GLN A 614 3.97 18.30 32.92
N THR A 615 2.70 18.71 32.98
CA THR A 615 2.04 19.08 34.24
C THR A 615 1.02 18.06 34.74
N ASN A 616 0.52 17.16 33.90
CA ASN A 616 -0.53 16.20 34.26
C ASN A 616 -0.01 14.75 34.22
N ALA A 617 0.02 14.10 35.39
CA ALA A 617 0.50 12.73 35.56
C ALA A 617 -0.37 11.70 34.82
N ARG A 618 -1.71 11.87 34.84
CA ARG A 618 -2.65 10.98 34.15
C ARG A 618 -2.52 11.07 32.63
N ALA A 619 -2.22 12.27 32.11
CA ALA A 619 -1.93 12.46 30.69
C ALA A 619 -0.63 11.74 30.28
N ARG A 620 0.44 11.81 31.10
CA ARG A 620 1.67 11.03 30.88
C ARG A 620 1.42 9.53 30.90
N GLU A 621 0.69 9.06 31.91
CA GLU A 621 0.35 7.65 32.04
C GLU A 621 -0.44 7.14 30.84
N THR A 622 -1.46 7.88 30.43
CA THR A 622 -2.26 7.56 29.25
C THR A 622 -1.41 7.55 27.98
N ASN A 623 -0.52 8.53 27.79
CA ASN A 623 0.38 8.58 26.62
C ASN A 623 1.35 7.39 26.58
N ARG A 624 1.89 6.96 27.73
CA ARG A 624 2.72 5.75 27.86
C ARG A 624 1.91 4.48 27.59
N GLY A 625 0.74 4.34 28.21
CA GLY A 625 -0.13 3.16 28.05
C GLY A 625 -0.60 3.01 26.60
N PHE A 626 -0.96 4.12 25.95
CA PHE A 626 -1.29 4.15 24.54
C PHE A 626 -0.11 3.69 23.67
N TYR A 627 1.09 4.19 23.93
CA TYR A 627 2.29 3.71 23.24
C TYR A 627 2.51 2.20 23.40
N LEU A 628 2.37 1.68 24.62
CA LEU A 628 2.53 0.25 24.91
C LEU A 628 1.46 -0.61 24.21
N TYR A 629 0.23 -0.11 24.09
CA TYR A 629 -0.83 -0.75 23.30
C TYR A 629 -0.43 -0.89 21.83
N TRP A 630 0.14 0.18 21.23
CA TRP A 630 0.59 0.15 19.83
C TRP A 630 1.85 -0.68 19.61
N LEU A 631 2.77 -0.76 20.59
CA LEU A 631 3.90 -1.69 20.53
C LEU A 631 3.47 -3.16 20.47
N LYS A 632 2.30 -3.46 21.04
CA LYS A 632 1.70 -4.80 21.01
C LYS A 632 0.72 -4.99 19.84
N ASP A 633 0.76 -4.13 18.82
CA ASP A 633 -0.15 -4.16 17.65
C ASP A 633 -1.64 -4.15 18.03
N GLY A 634 -1.98 -3.45 19.12
CA GLY A 634 -3.36 -3.31 19.56
C GLY A 634 -3.94 -4.56 20.23
N ARG A 635 -3.12 -5.39 20.89
CA ARG A 635 -3.56 -6.50 21.74
C ARG A 635 -4.02 -5.98 23.12
N PRO A 636 -5.31 -5.78 23.41
CA PRO A 636 -5.77 -5.65 24.79
C PRO A 636 -5.59 -7.01 25.48
N THR A 637 -4.50 -7.18 26.23
CA THR A 637 -4.42 -8.34 27.11
C THR A 637 -5.47 -8.15 28.19
N ARG A 638 -6.42 -9.09 28.31
CA ARG A 638 -7.49 -9.09 29.33
C ARG A 638 -6.98 -9.17 30.78
N GLN A 639 -5.67 -9.12 31.01
CA GLN A 639 -5.05 -9.25 32.32
C GLN A 639 -4.55 -7.88 32.77
N GLY A 640 -4.85 -7.54 34.01
CA GLY A 640 -4.74 -6.23 34.67
C GLY A 640 -3.33 -5.63 34.80
N PRO A 641 -3.04 -4.87 35.89
CA PRO A 641 -1.86 -4.00 36.02
C PRO A 641 -0.47 -4.66 35.98
N ASP A 642 -0.38 -5.99 35.84
CA ASP A 642 0.88 -6.76 35.83
C ASP A 642 1.80 -6.43 34.63
N TRP A 643 1.35 -5.60 33.68
CA TRP A 643 2.15 -5.07 32.57
C TRP A 643 3.23 -4.05 32.99
N LEU A 644 3.21 -3.57 34.23
CA LEU A 644 4.26 -2.74 34.82
C LEU A 644 5.55 -3.54 35.15
N ILE A 645 5.53 -4.86 35.01
CA ILE A 645 6.68 -5.73 35.26
C ILE A 645 7.61 -5.73 34.04
N GLY A 646 8.54 -4.77 34.04
CA GLY A 646 9.83 -4.80 33.34
C GLY A 646 9.77 -4.87 31.80
N LEU A 647 9.91 -3.71 31.14
CA LEU A 647 10.46 -3.66 29.78
C LEU A 647 11.90 -4.25 29.80
N GLN A 648 12.02 -5.57 29.63
CA GLN A 648 13.31 -6.24 29.46
C GLN A 648 14.01 -5.78 28.16
N ALA A 649 15.28 -6.12 27.97
CA ALA A 649 16.07 -5.75 26.79
C ALA A 649 15.35 -6.02 25.43
N ALA A 650 14.61 -7.13 25.32
CA ALA A 650 13.81 -7.45 24.13
C ALA A 650 12.68 -6.44 23.87
N GLY A 651 12.05 -5.91 24.93
CA GLY A 651 11.05 -4.86 24.85
C GLY A 651 11.64 -3.53 24.40
N TRP A 652 12.85 -3.19 24.86
CA TRP A 652 13.57 -1.99 24.42
C TRP A 652 14.03 -2.04 22.97
N ASN A 653 14.45 -3.22 22.46
CA ASN A 653 14.75 -3.39 21.03
C ASN A 653 13.52 -3.16 20.15
N ARG A 654 12.37 -3.75 20.51
CA ARG A 654 11.10 -3.51 19.82
C ARG A 654 10.69 -2.03 19.87
N THR A 655 10.87 -1.40 21.02
CA THR A 655 10.64 0.03 21.26
C THR A 655 11.46 0.91 20.32
N CYS A 656 12.76 0.63 20.17
CA CYS A 656 13.65 1.38 19.28
C CYS A 656 13.32 1.16 17.80
N HIS A 657 13.07 -0.09 17.39
CA HIS A 657 12.66 -0.40 16.01
C HIS A 657 11.34 0.28 15.63
N TRP A 658 10.34 0.21 16.50
CA TRP A 658 9.07 0.92 16.31
C TRP A 658 9.31 2.42 16.20
N LEU A 659 10.14 3.01 17.07
CA LEU A 659 10.39 4.44 17.05
C LEU A 659 11.04 4.87 15.74
N VAL A 660 12.02 4.11 15.23
CA VAL A 660 12.61 4.37 13.91
C VAL A 660 11.56 4.29 12.80
N GLN A 661 10.67 3.29 12.83
CA GLN A 661 9.59 3.16 11.84
C GLN A 661 8.60 4.33 11.92
N GLU A 662 8.16 4.71 13.12
CA GLU A 662 7.21 5.80 13.32
C GLU A 662 7.77 7.16 12.96
N LEU A 663 9.04 7.38 13.29
CA LEU A 663 9.74 8.61 12.90
C LEU A 663 9.97 8.63 11.39
N GLY A 664 10.32 7.49 10.78
CA GLY A 664 10.56 7.27 9.35
C GLY A 664 9.34 7.41 8.44
N CYS A 665 8.18 6.92 8.89
CA CYS A 665 6.98 6.82 8.06
C CYS A 665 6.05 8.04 8.15
N ARG A 666 6.15 8.87 9.21
CA ARG A 666 5.19 9.95 9.45
C ARG A 666 5.73 11.30 8.98
N LYS A 667 4.97 11.98 8.11
CA LYS A 667 5.30 13.34 7.63
C LYS A 667 5.17 14.43 8.71
N SER A 668 4.36 14.21 9.74
CA SER A 668 4.07 15.20 10.79
C SER A 668 5.13 15.22 11.90
N ALA A 669 5.90 16.32 11.96
CA ALA A 669 6.85 16.59 13.05
C ALA A 669 6.17 16.62 14.43
N ALA A 670 4.89 16.99 14.46
CA ALA A 670 4.07 17.07 15.65
C ALA A 670 3.85 15.69 16.30
N LEU A 671 3.49 14.72 15.47
CA LEU A 671 3.23 13.34 15.91
C LEU A 671 4.51 12.64 16.38
N ARG A 672 5.63 12.96 15.71
CA ARG A 672 6.98 12.54 16.12
C ARG A 672 7.31 13.04 17.54
N ALA A 673 6.95 14.28 17.89
CA ALA A 673 7.18 14.82 19.23
C ALA A 673 6.38 14.10 20.33
N ILE A 674 5.10 13.75 20.09
CA ILE A 674 4.29 12.97 21.04
C ILE A 674 4.90 11.58 21.28
N HIS A 675 5.31 10.90 20.21
CA HIS A 675 5.92 9.56 20.30
C HIS A 675 7.28 9.59 21.00
N LEU A 676 8.12 10.59 20.69
CA LEU A 676 9.41 10.78 21.34
C LEU A 676 9.24 11.08 22.83
N ARG A 677 8.20 11.84 23.19
CA ARG A 677 7.86 12.09 24.58
C ARG A 677 7.44 10.82 25.32
N ALA A 678 6.61 9.98 24.70
CA ALA A 678 6.23 8.68 25.28
C ALA A 678 7.46 7.80 25.54
N PHE A 679 8.41 7.75 24.60
CA PHE A 679 9.68 7.04 24.78
C PHE A 679 10.49 7.59 25.96
N CYS A 680 10.67 8.92 26.05
CA CYS A 680 11.39 9.53 27.15
C CYS A 680 10.73 9.24 28.50
N ASP A 681 9.41 9.37 28.58
CA ASP A 681 8.67 9.10 29.81
C ASP A 681 8.78 7.62 30.22
N LEU A 682 8.84 6.67 29.28
CA LEU A 682 9.12 5.25 29.58
C LEU A 682 10.52 5.04 30.14
N ALA A 683 11.53 5.66 29.55
CA ALA A 683 12.92 5.52 30.01
C ALA A 683 13.12 6.13 31.40
N GLU A 684 12.42 7.21 31.71
CA GLU A 684 12.42 7.80 33.05
C GLU A 684 11.69 6.91 34.08
N THR A 685 10.72 6.09 33.63
CA THR A 685 9.94 5.22 34.51
C THR A 685 10.63 3.89 34.78
N PHE A 686 11.17 3.26 33.74
CA PHE A 686 11.72 1.89 33.78
C PHE A 686 13.25 1.86 33.77
N GLY A 687 13.88 3.02 33.78
CA GLY A 687 15.33 3.14 33.68
C GLY A 687 15.85 3.20 32.23
N PRO A 688 17.17 3.37 32.08
CA PRO A 688 17.82 3.57 30.79
C PRO A 688 17.50 2.44 29.78
N PRO A 689 17.19 2.76 28.50
CA PRO A 689 16.88 1.75 27.49
C PRO A 689 17.95 0.66 27.36
N GLN A 690 17.60 -0.59 27.66
CA GLN A 690 18.46 -1.77 27.52
C GLN A 690 18.43 -2.34 26.09
N ALA A 691 18.45 -1.49 25.07
CA ALA A 691 18.45 -1.91 23.67
C ALA A 691 19.88 -2.17 23.16
N ARG A 692 20.00 -2.90 22.05
CA ARG A 692 21.27 -3.09 21.34
C ARG A 692 21.86 -1.72 20.96
N PRO A 693 23.17 -1.50 21.13
CA PRO A 693 23.82 -0.23 20.78
C PRO A 693 23.55 0.21 19.33
N GLU A 694 23.44 -0.74 18.41
CA GLU A 694 23.12 -0.50 17.00
C GLU A 694 21.71 0.08 16.80
N ASP A 695 20.72 -0.41 17.55
CA ASP A 695 19.34 0.05 17.46
C ASP A 695 19.20 1.46 18.06
N LEU A 696 19.92 1.75 19.15
CA LEU A 696 20.01 3.10 19.73
C LEU A 696 20.76 4.06 18.80
N SER A 697 21.82 3.60 18.13
CA SER A 697 22.54 4.39 17.12
C SER A 697 21.63 4.72 15.95
N ARG A 698 20.83 3.77 15.45
CA ARG A 698 19.87 4.00 14.36
C ARG A 698 18.84 5.07 14.73
N VAL A 699 18.28 5.01 15.93
CA VAL A 699 17.35 6.05 16.43
C VAL A 699 18.07 7.40 16.48
N LYS A 700 19.30 7.44 17.02
CA LYS A 700 20.11 8.66 17.10
C LYS A 700 20.42 9.24 15.72
N ASP A 701 20.93 8.44 14.79
CA ASP A 701 21.32 8.84 13.43
C ASP A 701 20.12 9.32 12.60
N TYR A 702 18.94 8.72 12.84
CA TYR A 702 17.70 9.18 12.22
C TYR A 702 17.30 10.56 12.79
N LEU A 703 17.29 10.70 14.11
CA LEU A 703 16.94 11.95 14.79
C LEU A 703 17.93 13.09 14.49
N GLU A 704 19.21 12.79 14.30
CA GLU A 704 20.24 13.77 13.92
C GLU A 704 20.12 14.24 12.47
N ARG A 705 19.64 13.38 11.56
CA ARG A 705 19.28 13.78 10.19
C ARG A 705 18.03 14.66 10.16
N GLU A 706 17.00 14.30 10.93
CA GLU A 706 15.77 15.10 11.03
C GLU A 706 16.01 16.47 11.71
N LEU A 707 16.96 16.54 12.64
CA LEU A 707 17.35 17.77 13.37
C LEU A 707 17.73 18.93 12.46
N GLN A 708 18.35 18.65 11.32
CA GLN A 708 18.75 19.65 10.34
C GLN A 708 17.54 20.39 9.74
N ASN A 709 16.36 19.76 9.77
CA ASN A 709 15.09 20.28 9.23
C ASN A 709 13.99 20.46 10.29
N ALA A 710 14.31 20.25 11.58
CA ALA A 710 13.30 20.12 12.63
C ALA A 710 12.75 21.48 13.13
N ARG A 711 11.41 21.56 13.20
CA ARG A 711 10.65 22.67 13.83
C ARG A 711 10.94 22.78 15.35
N PRO A 712 10.74 23.95 16.00
CA PRO A 712 11.17 24.23 17.38
C PRO A 712 10.67 23.24 18.45
N LEU A 713 9.44 22.73 18.30
CA LEU A 713 8.84 21.77 19.25
C LEU A 713 9.58 20.42 19.26
N LEU A 714 9.97 19.92 18.08
CA LEU A 714 10.70 18.65 17.95
C LEU A 714 12.11 18.76 18.55
N ARG A 715 12.76 19.93 18.42
CA ARG A 715 14.10 20.18 19.00
C ARG A 715 14.13 20.02 20.52
N ARG A 716 13.08 20.47 21.23
CA ARG A 716 13.00 20.37 22.70
C ARG A 716 12.91 18.93 23.19
N GLU A 717 12.02 18.13 22.60
CA GLU A 717 11.88 16.71 22.96
C GLU A 717 13.11 15.90 22.56
N LEU A 718 13.78 16.29 21.48
CA LEU A 718 15.02 15.66 21.04
C LEU A 718 16.21 15.97 21.95
N ALA A 719 16.29 17.18 22.51
CA ALA A 719 17.27 17.50 23.56
C ALA A 719 17.05 16.65 24.82
N ARG A 720 15.78 16.35 25.17
CA ARG A 720 15.45 15.43 26.27
C ARG A 720 15.86 14.00 25.94
N PHE A 721 15.54 13.51 24.74
CA PHE A 721 15.97 12.19 24.28
C PHE A 721 17.49 12.03 24.36
N LYS A 722 18.26 13.03 23.91
CA LYS A 722 19.73 13.02 24.02
C LYS A 722 20.22 12.87 25.46
N ARG A 723 19.53 13.46 26.44
CA ARG A 723 19.86 13.28 27.86
C ARG A 723 19.58 11.85 28.34
N VAL A 724 18.42 11.29 27.97
CA VAL A 724 18.07 9.89 28.28
C VAL A 724 19.10 8.92 27.70
N ILE A 725 19.51 9.11 26.44
CA ILE A 725 20.50 8.24 25.79
C ILE A 725 21.91 8.39 26.37
N ARG A 726 22.30 9.60 26.81
CA ARG A 726 23.58 9.78 27.50
C ARG A 726 23.62 9.03 28.83
N ALA A 727 22.50 8.93 29.54
CA ALA A 727 22.39 8.17 30.77
C ALA A 727 22.47 6.64 30.57
N THR A 728 22.17 6.13 29.37
CA THR A 728 22.37 4.71 29.00
C THR A 728 23.81 4.32 28.69
N GLN A 729 24.68 5.27 28.35
CA GLN A 729 26.06 4.93 28.00
C GLN A 729 26.86 4.71 29.29
N PRO A 730 27.61 3.60 29.42
CA PRO A 730 28.50 3.44 30.56
C PRO A 730 29.45 4.63 30.58
N ALA A 731 29.62 5.25 31.75
CA ALA A 731 30.58 6.32 31.93
C ALA A 731 31.91 5.81 31.37
N ARG A 732 32.40 6.43 30.29
CA ARG A 732 33.75 6.17 29.82
C ARG A 732 34.65 6.47 31.00
N LYS A 733 35.20 5.44 31.64
CA LYS A 733 36.31 5.64 32.58
C LYS A 733 37.35 6.43 31.79
N PRO A 734 37.83 7.57 32.30
CA PRO A 734 38.96 8.24 31.68
C PRO A 734 40.07 7.20 31.61
N VAL A 735 40.57 6.96 30.40
CA VAL A 735 41.79 6.17 30.22
C VAL A 735 42.89 7.07 30.78
N SER A 736 43.30 6.77 32.01
CA SER A 736 44.54 7.26 32.60
C SER A 736 45.71 6.44 32.08
#